data_AF-A0A0D6ZZB3-F1
#
_entry.id   AF-A0A0D6ZZB3-F1
#
_cell.length_a   1.000
_cell.length_b   1.000
_cell.length_c   1.000
_cell.angle_alpha   90.00
_cell.angle_beta   90.00
_cell.angle_gamma   90.00
#
_symmetry.space_group_name_H-M   'P 1'
#
loop_
_entity.id
_entity.type
_entity.pdbx_description
1 polymer ?
#
loop_
_entity_poly.entity_id
_entity_poly.type
_entity_poly.pdbx_seq_one_letter_code
_entity_poly.pdbx_strand_id
1 'polypeptide(L)'
;MSSFCQKSIPFWSPRYSAYMCTDPSLPALLGYITAMFFNSNNVSTDVSPLTTAVERHAGLQLCEMLGFNMSHVSNDNGPWGHITSGGSIANLESMWYVHRLGARNLKFYPLALRMAIDSPLSFLQAKFKVTLCDGMTLKAMSACTPWELVNLAPDTISGLSKRLEAEHGISPVYLSNVLKRYLVQRIGRNEIEHYFGLSAGKYFVASSKHYSWPKCAALTGIGSDNVVNIAVDKIARLDINALDRQLQLCLVNQTPIYAVVAIIGSTIHGAVDPLADIIALRRKYQRKGLSFIIHADAAWGGYFAAMLREPPTSENYIAEETALSSYSETQLYNLRFCDSVTVDPHKMGYAPYPAGALCYRDGRMRLFVSWKPAEVSDGESSMGVYGVEGRQPGAASVSVWASHKVIGLHMSGYGSIMARALLSAVQFYCHWATMTTADSVLIVVPLHELPFEHGPLSSSLALQTQKQHIQSTLLFRSPEELSQDPVTMRLVKHLGSDLSINTFSINFRVDGVTNDSTVEANYLARRISDRLRKGGPSSADVPLFLRDIQMAADLYGVCAAHMKERLGLPTSAEDLHVLTNVVMSPFITSEDLSHSIAGFRRLAEQEIQACIFRNKAVPETLHFAVQGRARDNHLHLILLPMFHLAGLRHQLILEVTVPPDVAQRYNYTLSIFSPDQIFTLSTANEEMIEEILDRRTFNAVLNQELPGPHLRQVESAFRIIDVRVVVHRSLHDRAWAPAYPQHMPFLLYGTPQDVHLMHVLVRAPNFHLSAQSVGVYVEDGALSAADLAHGMLAVAKHILEAPIQP
;
A
#
# COMPACT_ATOMS: atom_id res chain seq x y z
N MET A 1 -3.00 -25.44 25.04
CA MET A 1 -3.73 -25.37 23.74
C MET A 1 -4.97 -24.48 23.82
N SER A 2 -5.85 -24.60 24.83
CA SER A 2 -7.07 -23.75 24.95
C SER A 2 -6.80 -22.23 24.93
N SER A 3 -5.74 -21.77 25.61
CA SER A 3 -5.34 -20.35 25.61
C SER A 3 -4.78 -19.83 24.28
N PHE A 4 -4.17 -20.71 23.48
CA PHE A 4 -3.73 -20.37 22.12
C PHE A 4 -4.93 -20.24 21.19
N CYS A 5 -5.86 -21.21 21.22
CA CYS A 5 -7.06 -21.17 20.38
C CYS A 5 -7.95 -19.94 20.64
N GLN A 6 -8.05 -19.49 21.91
CA GLN A 6 -8.82 -18.29 22.27
C GLN A 6 -8.22 -16.98 21.76
N LYS A 7 -6.90 -16.95 21.51
CA LYS A 7 -6.17 -15.77 21.00
C LYS A 7 -5.92 -15.84 19.49
N SER A 8 -6.19 -16.98 18.86
CA SER A 8 -6.04 -17.16 17.42
C SER A 8 -7.15 -16.47 16.65
N ILE A 9 -6.78 -15.93 15.49
CA ILE A 9 -7.72 -15.40 14.52
C ILE A 9 -8.38 -16.58 13.79
N PRO A 10 -9.72 -16.62 13.67
CA PRO A 10 -10.42 -17.75 13.08
C PRO A 10 -10.42 -17.69 11.54
N PHE A 11 -9.26 -17.93 10.92
CA PHE A 11 -9.11 -17.88 9.44
C PHE A 11 -10.03 -18.85 8.68
N TRP A 12 -10.52 -19.90 9.35
CA TRP A 12 -11.50 -20.85 8.80
C TRP A 12 -12.92 -20.28 8.75
N SER A 13 -13.22 -19.22 9.51
CA SER A 13 -14.56 -18.64 9.55
C SER A 13 -14.78 -17.75 8.33
N PRO A 14 -15.95 -17.84 7.66
CA PRO A 14 -16.36 -16.89 6.61
C PRO A 14 -16.40 -15.43 7.06
N ARG A 15 -16.45 -15.18 8.38
CA ARG A 15 -16.32 -13.83 8.96
C ARG A 15 -14.93 -13.24 8.77
N TYR A 16 -13.91 -14.04 8.48
CA TYR A 16 -12.57 -13.54 8.26
C TYR A 16 -12.36 -13.10 6.82
N SER A 17 -12.10 -11.80 6.60
CA SER A 17 -11.85 -11.27 5.25
C SER A 17 -10.90 -10.06 5.28
N ALA A 18 -9.81 -10.17 6.05
CA ALA A 18 -8.89 -9.07 6.30
C ALA A 18 -7.58 -9.17 5.52
N TYR A 19 -6.76 -10.18 5.81
CA TYR A 19 -5.49 -10.43 5.14
C TYR A 19 -5.60 -11.66 4.22
N MET A 20 -4.56 -11.91 3.44
CA MET A 20 -4.41 -13.07 2.55
C MET A 20 -4.17 -14.36 3.37
N CYS A 21 -5.12 -14.70 4.23
CA CYS A 21 -5.14 -15.87 5.09
C CYS A 21 -6.52 -16.51 5.02
N THR A 22 -6.54 -17.83 4.92
CA THR A 22 -7.76 -18.66 4.88
C THR A 22 -7.40 -20.05 5.36
N ASP A 23 -8.40 -20.91 5.52
CA ASP A 23 -8.17 -22.33 5.79
C ASP A 23 -7.31 -22.96 4.67
N PRO A 24 -6.17 -23.60 4.98
CA PRO A 24 -5.37 -24.28 3.96
C PRO A 24 -6.12 -25.49 3.40
N SER A 25 -5.78 -25.88 2.17
CA SER A 25 -6.34 -27.09 1.58
C SER A 25 -5.87 -28.32 2.37
N LEU A 26 -6.80 -29.24 2.65
CA LEU A 26 -6.47 -30.50 3.29
C LEU A 26 -5.35 -31.28 2.57
N PRO A 27 -5.31 -31.40 1.22
CA PRO A 27 -4.21 -32.08 0.55
C PRO A 27 -2.85 -31.39 0.75
N ALA A 28 -2.81 -30.05 0.79
CA ALA A 28 -1.57 -29.33 1.08
C ALA A 28 -1.10 -29.60 2.51
N LEU A 29 -2.01 -29.53 3.49
CA LEU A 29 -1.70 -29.78 4.89
C LEU A 29 -1.19 -31.20 5.11
N LEU A 30 -1.87 -32.20 4.57
CA LEU A 30 -1.45 -33.61 4.66
C LEU A 30 -0.11 -33.83 3.96
N GLY A 31 0.09 -33.28 2.76
CA GLY A 31 1.36 -33.36 2.04
C GLY A 31 2.53 -32.81 2.87
N TYR A 32 2.34 -31.67 3.53
CA TYR A 32 3.35 -31.09 4.41
C TYR A 32 3.63 -31.99 5.61
N ILE A 33 2.59 -32.39 6.36
CA ILE A 33 2.73 -33.22 7.57
C ILE A 33 3.43 -34.53 7.25
N THR A 34 3.01 -35.21 6.18
CA THR A 34 3.60 -36.49 5.76
C THR A 34 5.07 -36.34 5.42
N ALA A 35 5.44 -35.35 4.61
CA ALA A 35 6.82 -35.14 4.19
C ALA A 35 7.73 -34.62 5.32
N MET A 36 7.16 -33.91 6.30
CA MET A 36 7.88 -33.40 7.46
C MET A 36 8.54 -34.51 8.28
N PHE A 37 7.91 -35.69 8.40
CA PHE A 37 8.49 -36.84 9.12
C PHE A 37 9.80 -37.34 8.50
N PHE A 38 10.03 -37.09 7.20
CA PHE A 38 11.27 -37.44 6.50
C PHE A 38 12.32 -36.33 6.58
N ASN A 39 11.92 -35.10 6.93
CA ASN A 39 12.79 -33.93 7.10
C ASN A 39 13.81 -33.72 5.96
N SER A 40 13.40 -34.02 4.72
CA SER A 40 14.26 -33.92 3.55
C SER A 40 14.64 -32.46 3.25
N ASN A 41 15.85 -32.26 2.74
CA ASN A 41 16.41 -30.95 2.48
C ASN A 41 16.71 -30.78 0.98
N ASN A 42 15.89 -29.98 0.29
CA ASN A 42 15.92 -29.82 -1.17
C ASN A 42 17.15 -29.07 -1.73
N VAL A 43 18.13 -28.74 -0.88
CA VAL A 43 19.42 -28.18 -1.30
C VAL A 43 20.33 -29.18 -2.02
N SER A 44 20.10 -30.49 -1.88
CA SER A 44 20.89 -31.51 -2.60
C SER A 44 20.06 -32.76 -2.87
N THR A 45 20.12 -33.25 -4.11
CA THR A 45 19.47 -34.49 -4.53
C THR A 45 19.92 -35.70 -3.71
N ASP A 46 21.13 -35.71 -3.15
CA ASP A 46 21.64 -36.81 -2.30
C ASP A 46 20.81 -37.04 -1.03
N VAL A 47 20.19 -35.99 -0.49
CA VAL A 47 19.43 -36.03 0.78
C VAL A 47 17.93 -35.75 0.60
N SER A 48 17.50 -35.61 -0.65
CA SER A 48 16.11 -35.31 -1.02
C SER A 48 15.74 -35.77 -2.44
N PRO A 49 16.10 -36.99 -2.89
CA PRO A 49 15.93 -37.37 -4.30
C PRO A 49 14.45 -37.32 -4.73
N LEU A 50 13.55 -37.78 -3.85
CA LEU A 50 12.10 -37.73 -4.09
C LEU A 50 11.55 -36.30 -4.05
N THR A 51 11.80 -35.57 -2.97
CA THR A 51 11.20 -34.24 -2.74
C THR A 51 11.79 -33.17 -3.66
N THR A 52 13.00 -33.35 -4.18
CA THR A 52 13.57 -32.56 -5.27
C THR A 52 12.84 -32.81 -6.60
N ALA A 53 12.57 -34.07 -6.94
CA ALA A 53 11.79 -34.40 -8.14
C ALA A 53 10.36 -33.85 -8.06
N VAL A 54 9.74 -33.95 -6.87
CA VAL A 54 8.42 -33.38 -6.58
C VAL A 54 8.41 -31.87 -6.76
N GLU A 55 9.42 -31.16 -6.25
CA GLU A 55 9.53 -29.71 -6.41
C GLU A 55 9.64 -29.29 -7.88
N ARG A 56 10.47 -29.99 -8.65
CA ARG A 56 10.59 -29.74 -10.08
C ARG A 56 9.25 -29.91 -10.79
N HIS A 57 8.50 -30.95 -10.44
CA HIS A 57 7.16 -31.17 -10.97
C HIS A 57 6.19 -30.05 -10.57
N ALA A 58 6.21 -29.63 -9.30
CA ALA A 58 5.39 -28.51 -8.81
C ALA A 58 5.71 -27.19 -9.53
N GLY A 59 7.00 -26.90 -9.76
CA GLY A 59 7.44 -25.73 -10.52
C GLY A 59 6.97 -25.76 -11.98
N LEU A 60 7.06 -26.92 -12.65
CA LEU A 60 6.55 -27.09 -14.02
C LEU A 60 5.03 -26.98 -14.10
N GLN A 61 4.30 -27.50 -13.10
CA GLN A 61 2.85 -27.34 -12.98
C GLN A 61 2.44 -25.86 -12.89
N LEU A 62 3.19 -25.06 -12.12
CA LEU A 62 2.97 -23.61 -12.06
C LEU A 62 3.28 -22.94 -13.40
N CYS A 63 4.37 -23.31 -14.07
CA CYS A 63 4.71 -22.78 -15.40
C CYS A 63 3.60 -23.05 -16.43
N GLU A 64 3.05 -24.26 -16.44
CA GLU A 64 1.95 -24.67 -17.31
C GLU A 64 0.68 -23.87 -17.01
N MET A 65 0.30 -23.73 -15.74
CA MET A 65 -0.83 -22.89 -15.31
C MET A 65 -0.66 -21.44 -15.78
N LEU A 66 0.55 -20.89 -15.69
CA LEU A 66 0.86 -19.53 -16.16
C LEU A 66 0.87 -19.40 -17.70
N GLY A 67 0.76 -20.52 -18.42
CA GLY A 67 0.68 -20.57 -19.88
C GLY A 67 2.04 -20.54 -20.59
N PHE A 68 3.14 -20.82 -19.87
CA PHE A 68 4.44 -20.98 -20.50
C PHE A 68 4.47 -22.19 -21.43
N ASN A 69 5.35 -22.13 -22.43
CA ASN A 69 5.41 -23.16 -23.46
C ASN A 69 6.08 -24.43 -22.94
N MET A 70 5.29 -25.50 -22.76
CA MET A 70 5.76 -26.79 -22.25
C MET A 70 6.40 -27.68 -23.33
N SER A 71 6.45 -27.27 -24.62
CA SER A 71 6.96 -28.11 -25.72
C SER A 71 8.46 -28.43 -25.63
N HIS A 72 9.21 -27.73 -24.77
CA HIS A 72 10.66 -27.85 -24.65
C HIS A 72 11.12 -28.20 -23.23
N VAL A 73 10.26 -28.77 -22.38
CA VAL A 73 10.59 -29.11 -20.98
C VAL A 73 11.79 -30.06 -20.87
N SER A 74 12.01 -30.92 -21.87
CA SER A 74 13.17 -31.82 -21.95
C SER A 74 14.47 -31.13 -22.39
N ASN A 75 14.41 -29.87 -22.84
CA ASN A 75 15.56 -29.08 -23.26
C ASN A 75 15.82 -27.96 -22.24
N ASP A 76 17.06 -27.49 -22.05
CA ASP A 76 17.30 -26.39 -21.08
C ASP A 76 16.55 -25.08 -21.42
N ASN A 77 16.04 -24.95 -22.64
CA ASN A 77 15.31 -23.78 -23.13
C ASN A 77 13.82 -23.78 -22.74
N GLY A 78 13.31 -24.86 -22.13
CA GLY A 78 11.95 -24.92 -21.60
C GLY A 78 11.77 -24.07 -20.34
N PRO A 79 10.53 -23.86 -19.89
CA PRO A 79 10.26 -23.13 -18.67
C PRO A 79 10.76 -23.89 -17.44
N TRP A 80 11.03 -23.15 -16.37
CA TRP A 80 11.48 -23.73 -15.10
C TRP A 80 10.91 -22.93 -13.94
N GLY A 81 10.49 -23.62 -12.88
CA GLY A 81 10.06 -22.97 -11.64
C GLY A 81 10.53 -23.75 -10.42
N HIS A 82 10.54 -23.06 -9.28
CA HIS A 82 10.90 -23.66 -7.99
C HIS A 82 10.19 -22.97 -6.84
N ILE A 83 10.22 -23.61 -5.67
CA ILE A 83 9.55 -23.13 -4.46
C ILE A 83 10.52 -22.27 -3.65
N THR A 84 10.01 -21.17 -3.10
CA THR A 84 10.74 -20.26 -2.20
C THR A 84 10.02 -20.18 -0.86
N SER A 85 10.64 -19.63 0.18
CA SER A 85 9.93 -19.37 1.44
C SER A 85 8.77 -18.37 1.33
N GLY A 86 8.68 -17.62 0.23
CA GLY A 86 7.55 -16.74 -0.06
C GLY A 86 7.82 -15.75 -1.19
N GLY A 87 6.77 -15.08 -1.66
CA GLY A 87 6.85 -14.12 -2.77
C GLY A 87 7.82 -12.96 -2.57
N SER A 88 8.18 -12.62 -1.33
CA SER A 88 9.26 -11.66 -1.08
C SER A 88 10.62 -12.19 -1.51
N ILE A 89 10.89 -13.49 -1.31
CA ILE A 89 12.11 -14.14 -1.79
C ILE A 89 12.01 -14.41 -3.29
N ALA A 90 10.86 -14.76 -3.84
CA ALA A 90 10.69 -14.87 -5.30
C ALA A 90 10.90 -13.52 -6.02
N ASN A 91 10.36 -12.41 -5.49
CA ASN A 91 10.63 -11.06 -6.01
C ASN A 91 12.08 -10.64 -5.76
N LEU A 92 12.64 -11.03 -4.61
CA LEU A 92 14.06 -10.85 -4.39
C LEU A 92 14.81 -11.58 -5.47
N GLU A 93 14.54 -12.86 -5.76
CA GLU A 93 15.13 -13.67 -6.81
C GLU A 93 14.92 -13.11 -8.21
N SER A 94 13.77 -12.51 -8.55
CA SER A 94 13.61 -11.83 -9.83
C SER A 94 14.43 -10.53 -9.92
N MET A 95 14.70 -9.89 -8.77
CA MET A 95 15.67 -8.80 -8.58
C MET A 95 17.06 -9.26 -8.13
N TRP A 96 17.30 -10.55 -7.91
CA TRP A 96 18.53 -11.10 -7.33
C TRP A 96 19.20 -12.08 -8.27
N TYR A 97 18.47 -12.50 -9.30
CA TYR A 97 18.73 -11.99 -10.62
C TYR A 97 19.49 -10.62 -10.43
N VAL A 98 18.87 -9.47 -10.36
CA VAL A 98 19.52 -8.13 -10.37
C VAL A 98 20.57 -7.71 -9.30
N HIS A 99 20.91 -8.45 -8.22
CA HIS A 99 22.25 -8.41 -7.59
C HIS A 99 22.42 -9.41 -6.43
N ARG A 100 22.62 -10.66 -6.75
CA ARG A 100 23.91 -11.33 -6.55
C ARG A 100 23.93 -12.57 -7.41
N LEU A 101 23.09 -12.67 -8.44
CA LEU A 101 23.14 -13.56 -9.58
C LEU A 101 21.91 -13.37 -10.56
N GLY A 102 21.92 -12.45 -11.56
CA GLY A 102 21.02 -12.32 -12.76
C GLY A 102 20.32 -10.93 -13.09
N ALA A 103 19.36 -10.70 -13.99
CA ALA A 103 18.77 -9.45 -14.58
C ALA A 103 19.62 -8.16 -14.66
N ARG A 104 20.28 -7.68 -13.62
CA ARG A 104 21.59 -6.99 -13.62
C ARG A 104 22.57 -7.88 -14.31
N ASN A 105 22.88 -9.08 -13.84
CA ASN A 105 23.76 -9.97 -14.57
C ASN A 105 23.18 -10.34 -15.93
N LEU A 106 21.86 -10.46 -16.18
CA LEU A 106 21.40 -10.54 -17.59
C LEU A 106 21.84 -9.28 -18.35
N LYS A 107 21.56 -8.10 -17.80
CA LYS A 107 21.87 -6.78 -18.37
C LYS A 107 23.38 -6.55 -18.58
N PHE A 108 24.21 -7.06 -17.68
CA PHE A 108 25.66 -6.88 -17.62
C PHE A 108 26.42 -8.11 -18.15
N TYR A 109 25.77 -9.24 -18.44
CA TYR A 109 26.42 -10.43 -19.00
C TYR A 109 26.95 -10.15 -20.42
N PRO A 110 26.22 -9.45 -21.31
CA PRO A 110 26.79 -8.98 -22.57
C PRO A 110 28.04 -8.11 -22.39
N LEU A 111 28.06 -7.26 -21.36
CA LEU A 111 29.23 -6.43 -21.05
C LEU A 111 30.40 -7.27 -20.52
N ALA A 112 30.16 -8.22 -19.62
CA ALA A 112 31.18 -9.15 -19.14
C ALA A 112 31.75 -10.01 -20.27
N LEU A 113 30.90 -10.49 -21.19
CA LEU A 113 31.32 -11.23 -22.37
C LEU A 113 32.07 -10.33 -23.36
N ARG A 114 31.68 -9.06 -23.51
CA ARG A 114 32.43 -8.08 -24.31
C ARG A 114 33.86 -7.91 -23.79
N MET A 115 34.03 -7.74 -22.47
CA MET A 115 35.36 -7.65 -21.83
C MET A 115 36.19 -8.92 -22.03
N ALA A 116 35.55 -10.10 -21.97
CA ALA A 116 36.24 -11.36 -22.27
C ALA A 116 36.64 -11.47 -23.75
N ILE A 117 35.80 -11.01 -24.68
CA ILE A 117 36.12 -10.94 -26.11
C ILE A 117 37.25 -9.93 -26.39
N ASP A 118 37.44 -8.92 -25.56
CA ASP A 118 38.57 -7.99 -25.74
C ASP A 118 39.94 -8.60 -25.41
N SER A 119 40.00 -9.65 -24.57
CA SER A 119 41.28 -10.27 -24.21
C SER A 119 41.27 -11.81 -24.31
N PRO A 120 40.74 -12.59 -23.35
CA PRO A 120 40.90 -14.05 -23.36
C PRO A 120 40.14 -14.75 -24.51
N LEU A 121 39.13 -14.11 -25.09
CA LEU A 121 38.33 -14.61 -26.22
C LEU A 121 38.49 -13.73 -27.47
N SER A 122 39.64 -13.09 -27.65
CA SER A 122 39.94 -12.20 -28.79
C SER A 122 39.74 -12.86 -30.16
N PHE A 123 39.90 -14.18 -30.25
CA PHE A 123 39.61 -14.95 -31.47
C PHE A 123 38.14 -14.88 -31.93
N LEU A 124 37.22 -14.40 -31.09
CA LEU A 124 35.80 -14.20 -31.41
C LEU A 124 35.46 -12.79 -31.92
N GLN A 125 36.35 -11.81 -31.82
CA GLN A 125 36.01 -10.39 -32.03
C GLN A 125 35.23 -10.12 -33.33
N ALA A 126 35.70 -10.63 -34.46
CA ALA A 126 35.03 -10.47 -35.76
C ALA A 126 34.04 -11.61 -36.09
N LYS A 127 34.06 -12.70 -35.33
CA LYS A 127 33.35 -13.96 -35.66
C LYS A 127 32.00 -14.06 -34.96
N PHE A 128 31.92 -13.64 -33.69
CA PHE A 128 30.70 -13.79 -32.91
C PHE A 128 29.82 -12.56 -33.05
N LYS A 129 28.63 -12.76 -33.63
CA LYS A 129 27.64 -11.71 -33.86
C LYS A 129 26.42 -11.89 -32.96
N VAL A 130 25.80 -10.78 -32.57
CA VAL A 130 24.57 -10.75 -31.78
C VAL A 130 23.51 -9.95 -32.52
N THR A 131 22.27 -10.41 -32.41
CA THR A 131 21.10 -9.64 -32.89
C THR A 131 20.77 -8.58 -31.85
N LEU A 132 20.69 -7.32 -32.27
CA LEU A 132 20.27 -6.23 -31.42
C LEU A 132 18.78 -6.37 -31.06
N CYS A 133 18.28 -5.58 -30.12
CA CYS A 133 16.90 -5.72 -29.65
C CYS A 133 15.82 -5.33 -30.65
N ASP A 134 16.18 -4.67 -31.74
CA ASP A 134 15.26 -4.47 -32.87
C ASP A 134 14.86 -5.81 -33.53
N GLY A 135 15.58 -6.90 -33.23
CA GLY A 135 15.35 -8.24 -33.78
C GLY A 135 15.83 -8.39 -35.22
N MET A 136 16.43 -7.36 -35.81
CA MET A 136 16.78 -7.31 -37.24
C MET A 136 18.28 -7.10 -37.45
N THR A 137 18.90 -6.24 -36.65
CA THR A 137 20.30 -5.84 -36.85
C THR A 137 21.24 -6.87 -36.26
N LEU A 138 22.06 -7.51 -37.12
CA LEU A 138 23.11 -8.43 -36.69
C LEU A 138 24.46 -7.70 -36.66
N LYS A 139 25.08 -7.60 -35.49
CA LYS A 139 26.33 -6.85 -35.28
C LYS A 139 27.38 -7.71 -34.60
N ALA A 140 28.65 -7.54 -34.97
CA ALA A 140 29.74 -8.17 -34.22
C ALA A 140 29.70 -7.67 -32.79
N MET A 141 29.76 -8.60 -31.81
CA MET A 141 29.63 -8.22 -30.40
C MET A 141 30.72 -7.23 -29.97
N SER A 142 31.89 -7.31 -30.59
CA SER A 142 32.99 -6.37 -30.38
C SER A 142 32.72 -4.95 -30.87
N ALA A 143 31.85 -4.80 -31.87
CA ALA A 143 31.46 -3.52 -32.46
C ALA A 143 30.20 -2.92 -31.82
N CYS A 144 29.53 -3.63 -30.92
CA CYS A 144 28.39 -3.10 -30.19
C CYS A 144 28.82 -2.01 -29.20
N THR A 145 28.07 -0.92 -29.16
CA THR A 145 28.18 0.13 -28.15
C THR A 145 27.73 -0.40 -26.79
N PRO A 146 28.15 0.24 -25.67
CA PRO A 146 27.65 -0.12 -24.34
C PRO A 146 26.11 -0.09 -24.27
N TRP A 147 25.48 0.92 -24.87
CA TRP A 147 24.02 1.05 -24.93
C TRP A 147 23.34 -0.12 -25.66
N GLU A 148 23.87 -0.55 -26.81
CA GLU A 148 23.35 -1.70 -27.54
C GLU A 148 23.49 -3.00 -26.71
N LEU A 149 24.61 -3.18 -26.01
CA LEU A 149 24.88 -4.37 -25.20
C LEU A 149 23.94 -4.50 -24.00
N VAL A 150 23.69 -3.39 -23.28
CA VAL A 150 22.72 -3.38 -22.17
C VAL A 150 21.27 -3.39 -22.67
N ASN A 151 21.02 -3.30 -23.97
CA ASN A 151 19.68 -3.38 -24.52
C ASN A 151 19.43 -4.64 -25.32
N LEU A 152 20.32 -5.64 -25.37
CA LEU A 152 19.99 -6.91 -26.00
C LEU A 152 18.70 -7.52 -25.40
N ALA A 153 17.92 -8.21 -26.24
CA ALA A 153 16.67 -8.83 -25.80
C ALA A 153 16.97 -9.96 -24.79
N PRO A 154 16.09 -10.21 -23.79
CA PRO A 154 16.29 -11.27 -22.80
C PRO A 154 16.61 -12.63 -23.42
N ASP A 155 15.87 -13.03 -24.46
CA ASP A 155 16.05 -14.29 -25.17
C ASP A 155 17.38 -14.38 -25.93
N THR A 156 17.89 -13.25 -26.43
CA THR A 156 19.22 -13.19 -27.03
C THR A 156 20.28 -13.47 -25.98
N ILE A 157 20.15 -12.87 -24.80
CA ILE A 157 21.15 -12.97 -23.73
C ILE A 157 21.16 -14.38 -23.12
N SER A 158 19.99 -14.96 -22.82
CA SER A 158 19.89 -16.34 -22.29
C SER A 158 20.43 -17.39 -23.27
N GLY A 159 20.42 -17.10 -24.57
CA GLY A 159 20.96 -17.95 -25.62
C GLY A 159 22.47 -17.88 -25.86
N LEU A 160 23.18 -16.88 -25.33
CA LEU A 160 24.59 -16.61 -25.70
C LEU A 160 25.52 -17.80 -25.45
N SER A 161 25.42 -18.44 -24.27
CA SER A 161 26.31 -19.56 -23.92
C SER A 161 26.16 -20.74 -24.89
N LYS A 162 24.91 -21.14 -25.20
CA LYS A 162 24.64 -22.23 -26.14
C LYS A 162 25.07 -21.89 -27.56
N ARG A 163 24.93 -20.63 -27.97
CA ARG A 163 25.41 -20.17 -29.27
C ARG A 163 26.93 -20.23 -29.38
N LEU A 164 27.66 -19.82 -28.35
CA LEU A 164 29.12 -19.92 -28.31
C LEU A 164 29.59 -21.38 -28.39
N GLU A 165 28.89 -22.29 -27.74
CA GLU A 165 29.15 -23.73 -27.85
C GLU A 165 28.88 -24.25 -29.27
N ALA A 166 27.69 -23.98 -29.82
CA ALA A 166 27.28 -24.48 -31.13
C ALA A 166 28.07 -23.87 -32.30
N GLU A 167 28.35 -22.57 -32.27
CA GLU A 167 29.00 -21.84 -33.37
C GLU A 167 30.52 -21.92 -33.31
N HIS A 168 31.11 -22.12 -32.12
CA HIS A 168 32.55 -22.00 -31.89
C HIS A 168 33.18 -23.12 -31.04
N GLY A 169 32.41 -24.13 -30.62
CA GLY A 169 32.93 -25.26 -29.84
C GLY A 169 33.38 -24.88 -28.43
N ILE A 170 32.95 -23.73 -27.91
CA ILE A 170 33.36 -23.26 -26.58
C ILE A 170 32.53 -23.97 -25.53
N SER A 171 33.17 -24.85 -24.76
CA SER A 171 32.46 -25.58 -23.70
C SER A 171 31.94 -24.63 -22.60
N PRO A 172 30.78 -24.94 -21.99
CA PRO A 172 30.23 -24.15 -20.89
C PRO A 172 31.19 -24.00 -19.69
N VAL A 173 31.96 -25.06 -19.40
CA VAL A 173 32.97 -25.06 -18.32
C VAL A 173 34.10 -24.07 -18.61
N TYR A 174 34.63 -24.06 -19.84
CA TYR A 174 35.66 -23.10 -20.24
C TYR A 174 35.12 -21.68 -20.21
N LEU A 175 33.93 -21.44 -20.78
CA LEU A 175 33.30 -20.13 -20.80
C LEU A 175 33.08 -19.59 -19.39
N SER A 176 32.53 -20.40 -18.48
CA SER A 176 32.35 -20.03 -17.07
C SER A 176 33.67 -19.66 -16.40
N ASN A 177 34.72 -20.44 -16.63
CA ASN A 177 36.05 -20.19 -16.07
C ASN A 177 36.70 -18.90 -16.57
N VAL A 178 36.43 -18.50 -17.81
CA VAL A 178 36.88 -17.22 -18.36
C VAL A 178 36.02 -16.08 -17.80
N LEU A 179 34.70 -16.20 -17.90
CA LEU A 179 33.76 -15.13 -17.54
C LEU A 179 33.76 -14.81 -16.05
N LYS A 180 34.08 -15.75 -15.16
CA LYS A 180 34.08 -15.51 -13.70
C LYS A 180 34.91 -14.30 -13.26
N ARG A 181 35.87 -13.84 -14.07
CA ARG A 181 36.70 -12.64 -13.82
C ARG A 181 36.00 -11.32 -14.16
N TYR A 182 35.03 -11.34 -15.07
CA TYR A 182 34.34 -10.17 -15.62
C TYR A 182 32.87 -10.07 -15.19
N LEU A 183 32.34 -11.16 -14.65
CA LEU A 183 31.00 -11.24 -14.13
C LEU A 183 30.79 -10.24 -12.98
N VAL A 184 29.66 -9.53 -13.03
CA VAL A 184 29.25 -8.53 -12.03
C VAL A 184 29.14 -9.11 -10.60
N GLN A 185 29.00 -10.44 -10.49
CA GLN A 185 29.08 -11.22 -9.26
C GLN A 185 30.42 -11.07 -8.54
N ARG A 186 31.51 -10.88 -9.31
CA ARG A 186 32.88 -10.77 -8.79
C ARG A 186 33.36 -9.33 -8.72
N ILE A 187 33.17 -8.56 -9.78
CA ILE A 187 33.74 -7.19 -9.88
C ILE A 187 32.81 -6.11 -9.35
N GLY A 188 31.53 -6.40 -9.15
CA GLY A 188 30.54 -5.42 -8.70
C GLY A 188 29.96 -4.59 -9.83
N ARG A 189 28.77 -4.02 -9.58
CA ARG A 189 28.00 -3.24 -10.57
C ARG A 189 28.72 -1.94 -10.95
N ASN A 190 29.12 -1.18 -9.93
CA ASN A 190 29.67 0.16 -10.10
C ASN A 190 30.94 0.15 -10.96
N GLU A 191 31.77 -0.88 -10.83
CA GLU A 191 33.00 -1.03 -11.64
C GLU A 191 32.68 -1.25 -13.12
N ILE A 192 31.68 -2.09 -13.45
CA ILE A 192 31.28 -2.30 -14.84
C ILE A 192 30.62 -1.05 -15.42
N GLU A 193 29.74 -0.41 -14.65
CA GLU A 193 29.10 0.85 -15.07
C GLU A 193 30.15 1.92 -15.33
N HIS A 194 31.14 2.08 -14.45
CA HIS A 194 32.23 3.03 -14.63
C HIS A 194 33.09 2.69 -15.86
N TYR A 195 33.48 1.43 -16.04
CA TYR A 195 34.29 0.98 -17.17
C TYR A 195 33.62 1.29 -18.53
N PHE A 196 32.30 1.15 -18.60
CA PHE A 196 31.53 1.38 -19.83
C PHE A 196 30.85 2.76 -19.92
N GLY A 197 31.04 3.64 -18.93
CA GLY A 197 30.43 4.97 -18.89
C GLY A 197 28.89 4.96 -18.82
N LEU A 198 28.31 4.00 -18.09
CA LEU A 198 26.86 3.81 -18.00
C LEU A 198 26.27 4.48 -16.75
N SER A 199 25.04 4.96 -16.87
CA SER A 199 24.25 5.42 -15.73
C SER A 199 23.61 4.24 -14.98
N ALA A 200 23.26 4.45 -13.71
CA ALA A 200 22.58 3.43 -12.90
C ALA A 200 21.22 3.08 -13.51
N GLY A 201 21.00 1.78 -13.75
CA GLY A 201 19.76 1.30 -14.33
C GLY A 201 18.54 1.44 -13.41
N LYS A 202 17.34 1.44 -14.01
CA LYS A 202 16.06 1.64 -13.30
C LYS A 202 15.16 0.41 -13.32
N TYR A 203 14.31 0.34 -12.30
CA TYR A 203 13.11 -0.49 -12.23
C TYR A 203 11.88 0.39 -12.31
N PHE A 204 10.86 -0.08 -13.02
CA PHE A 204 9.56 0.55 -13.03
C PHE A 204 8.52 -0.39 -12.46
N VAL A 205 7.73 0.11 -11.52
CA VAL A 205 6.65 -0.62 -10.86
C VAL A 205 5.59 0.38 -10.42
N ALA A 206 4.32 -0.04 -10.39
CA ALA A 206 3.23 0.82 -9.92
C ALA A 206 3.50 1.37 -8.51
N SER A 207 3.02 2.58 -8.22
CA SER A 207 3.08 3.17 -6.87
C SER A 207 2.48 2.27 -5.79
N SER A 208 1.46 1.46 -6.15
CA SER A 208 0.77 0.47 -5.31
C SER A 208 1.57 -0.81 -5.03
N LYS A 209 2.88 -0.85 -5.36
CA LYS A 209 3.77 -1.99 -5.16
C LYS A 209 3.81 -2.52 -3.73
N HIS A 210 4.05 -3.81 -3.62
CA HIS A 210 4.40 -4.42 -2.35
C HIS A 210 5.77 -3.92 -1.85
N TYR A 211 5.91 -3.75 -0.53
CA TYR A 211 7.12 -3.22 0.11
C TYR A 211 8.38 -4.07 -0.16
N SER A 212 8.23 -5.32 -0.63
CA SER A 212 9.36 -6.16 -1.01
C SER A 212 10.20 -5.52 -2.11
N TRP A 213 9.63 -4.78 -3.06
CA TRP A 213 10.38 -4.19 -4.18
C TRP A 213 11.51 -3.22 -3.74
N PRO A 214 11.23 -2.14 -2.98
CA PRO A 214 12.30 -1.27 -2.48
C PRO A 214 13.25 -2.00 -1.52
N LYS A 215 12.75 -2.95 -0.72
CA LYS A 215 13.60 -3.80 0.14
C LYS A 215 14.58 -4.65 -0.68
N CYS A 216 14.11 -5.27 -1.76
CA CYS A 216 14.95 -6.05 -2.66
C CYS A 216 16.01 -5.17 -3.31
N ALA A 217 15.67 -3.93 -3.69
CA ALA A 217 16.61 -3.00 -4.30
C ALA A 217 17.71 -2.57 -3.32
N ALA A 218 17.36 -2.38 -2.04
CA ALA A 218 18.33 -2.14 -0.98
C ALA A 218 19.26 -3.35 -0.77
N LEU A 219 18.70 -4.56 -0.63
CA LEU A 219 19.46 -5.81 -0.43
C LEU A 219 20.39 -6.14 -1.61
N THR A 220 20.00 -5.74 -2.81
CA THR A 220 20.76 -5.94 -4.05
C THR A 220 21.76 -4.79 -4.33
N GLY A 221 21.88 -3.78 -3.47
CA GLY A 221 22.81 -2.66 -3.72
C GLY A 221 22.49 -1.86 -4.99
N ILE A 222 21.26 -1.97 -5.49
CA ILE A 222 20.69 -1.11 -6.53
C ILE A 222 20.24 0.21 -5.90
N GLY A 223 19.76 0.17 -4.66
CA GLY A 223 19.21 1.31 -3.95
C GLY A 223 17.73 1.52 -4.27
N SER A 224 16.93 1.82 -3.26
CA SER A 224 15.47 2.01 -3.39
C SER A 224 15.09 3.10 -4.38
N ASP A 225 15.92 4.14 -4.53
CA ASP A 225 15.68 5.28 -5.43
C ASP A 225 15.75 4.90 -6.91
N ASN A 226 16.28 3.72 -7.22
CA ASN A 226 16.28 3.15 -8.56
C ASN A 226 15.06 2.26 -8.82
N VAL A 227 14.18 2.05 -7.83
CA VAL A 227 12.82 1.52 -8.00
C VAL A 227 11.87 2.70 -8.15
N VAL A 228 11.67 3.09 -9.40
CA VAL A 228 10.87 4.27 -9.75
C VAL A 228 9.39 3.90 -9.76
N ASN A 229 8.62 4.66 -8.98
CA ASN A 229 7.17 4.54 -8.95
C ASN A 229 6.56 5.06 -10.25
N ILE A 230 5.74 4.25 -10.89
CA ILE A 230 4.82 4.69 -11.94
C ILE A 230 3.48 5.01 -11.28
N ALA A 231 2.93 6.19 -11.61
CA ALA A 231 1.62 6.60 -11.13
C ALA A 231 0.55 5.54 -11.44
N VAL A 232 -0.50 5.52 -10.61
CA VAL A 232 -1.65 4.62 -10.80
C VAL A 232 -2.87 5.39 -11.27
N ASP A 233 -3.78 4.70 -11.94
CA ASP A 233 -5.08 5.22 -12.34
C ASP A 233 -6.06 5.30 -11.15
N LYS A 234 -7.31 5.69 -11.43
CA LYS A 234 -8.37 5.88 -10.42
C LYS A 234 -8.74 4.61 -9.63
N ILE A 235 -8.36 3.43 -10.11
CA ILE A 235 -8.63 2.14 -9.47
C ILE A 235 -7.34 1.38 -9.12
N ALA A 236 -6.25 2.13 -8.98
CA ALA A 236 -4.95 1.67 -8.51
C ALA A 236 -4.19 0.69 -9.44
N ARG A 237 -4.50 0.68 -10.74
CA ARG A 237 -3.70 -0.01 -11.77
C ARG A 237 -2.60 0.92 -12.29
N LEU A 238 -1.47 0.37 -12.77
CA LEU A 238 -0.40 1.15 -13.37
C LEU A 238 -0.89 2.03 -14.54
N ASP A 239 -0.58 3.33 -14.53
CA ASP A 239 -0.85 4.23 -15.65
C ASP A 239 0.15 3.98 -16.79
N ILE A 240 -0.36 3.40 -17.88
CA ILE A 240 0.44 3.05 -19.05
C ILE A 240 1.08 4.27 -19.72
N ASN A 241 0.42 5.45 -19.67
CA ASN A 241 0.96 6.67 -20.25
C ASN A 241 2.09 7.23 -19.39
N ALA A 242 1.98 7.11 -18.06
CA ALA A 242 3.08 7.46 -17.15
C ALA A 242 4.30 6.56 -17.39
N LEU A 243 4.10 5.26 -17.60
CA LEU A 243 5.18 4.36 -17.99
C LEU A 243 5.79 4.74 -19.34
N ASP A 244 5.00 4.98 -20.38
CA ASP A 244 5.51 5.36 -21.71
C ASP A 244 6.39 6.62 -21.64
N ARG A 245 6.00 7.63 -20.83
CA ARG A 245 6.82 8.83 -20.60
C ARG A 245 8.17 8.51 -19.96
N GLN A 246 8.20 7.65 -18.95
CA GLN A 246 9.44 7.23 -18.28
C GLN A 246 10.35 6.41 -19.20
N LEU A 247 9.78 5.50 -19.99
CA LEU A 247 10.53 4.73 -20.99
C LEU A 247 11.16 5.64 -22.05
N GLN A 248 10.42 6.64 -22.53
CA GLN A 248 10.94 7.63 -23.48
C GLN A 248 12.08 8.45 -22.88
N LEU A 249 11.96 8.86 -21.61
CA LEU A 249 13.02 9.57 -20.90
C LEU A 249 14.30 8.73 -20.78
N CYS A 250 14.17 7.45 -20.41
CA CYS A 250 15.29 6.51 -20.35
C CYS A 250 15.95 6.30 -21.72
N LEU A 251 15.16 6.22 -22.81
CA LEU A 251 15.70 6.12 -24.16
C LEU A 251 16.55 7.34 -24.54
N VAL A 252 16.03 8.55 -24.28
CA VAL A 252 16.70 9.82 -24.63
C VAL A 252 17.98 10.00 -23.80
N ASN A 253 17.93 9.70 -22.50
CA ASN A 253 19.05 9.88 -21.58
C ASN A 253 20.03 8.69 -21.57
N GLN A 254 19.77 7.66 -22.37
CA GLN A 254 20.50 6.38 -22.34
C GLN A 254 20.62 5.80 -20.92
N THR A 255 19.52 5.83 -20.16
CA THR A 255 19.41 5.18 -18.86
C THR A 255 18.95 3.73 -19.04
N PRO A 256 19.76 2.72 -18.66
CA PRO A 256 19.36 1.33 -18.79
C PRO A 256 18.12 1.00 -17.93
N ILE A 257 17.31 0.04 -18.38
CA ILE A 257 16.16 -0.46 -17.62
C ILE A 257 16.39 -1.93 -17.34
N TYR A 258 16.35 -2.29 -16.05
CA TYR A 258 16.42 -3.69 -15.62
C TYR A 258 15.12 -4.41 -15.98
N ALA A 259 14.01 -3.95 -15.39
CA ALA A 259 12.70 -4.52 -15.64
C ALA A 259 11.57 -3.51 -15.45
N VAL A 260 10.45 -3.80 -16.10
CA VAL A 260 9.13 -3.30 -15.76
C VAL A 260 8.39 -4.42 -15.04
N VAL A 261 7.84 -4.11 -13.88
CA VAL A 261 7.05 -5.03 -13.06
C VAL A 261 5.57 -4.76 -13.33
N ALA A 262 4.86 -5.78 -13.77
CA ALA A 262 3.40 -5.78 -13.83
C ALA A 262 2.85 -6.48 -12.59
N ILE A 263 2.06 -5.77 -11.78
CA ILE A 263 1.40 -6.35 -10.61
C ILE A 263 0.10 -7.02 -11.06
N ILE A 264 -0.01 -8.33 -10.85
CA ILE A 264 -1.20 -9.11 -11.18
C ILE A 264 -1.88 -9.46 -9.86
N GLY A 265 -2.76 -8.57 -9.42
CA GLY A 265 -3.42 -8.64 -8.13
C GLY A 265 -2.66 -7.88 -7.03
N SER A 266 -2.84 -6.55 -7.00
CA SER A 266 -2.20 -5.70 -6.00
C SER A 266 -2.63 -6.04 -4.58
N THR A 267 -1.70 -5.88 -3.62
CA THR A 267 -1.88 -6.37 -2.23
C THR A 267 -3.08 -5.76 -1.51
N ILE A 268 -3.49 -4.55 -1.91
CA ILE A 268 -4.53 -3.76 -1.22
C ILE A 268 -5.83 -3.75 -2.00
N HIS A 269 -5.77 -3.72 -3.34
CA HIS A 269 -6.93 -3.47 -4.19
C HIS A 269 -7.28 -4.63 -5.11
N GLY A 270 -6.45 -5.69 -5.14
CA GLY A 270 -6.60 -6.78 -6.09
C GLY A 270 -6.44 -6.34 -7.53
N ALA A 271 -5.92 -5.13 -7.77
CA ALA A 271 -5.84 -4.50 -9.08
C ALA A 271 -4.87 -5.26 -10.00
N VAL A 272 -5.20 -5.36 -11.28
CA VAL A 272 -4.38 -6.02 -12.29
C VAL A 272 -3.84 -4.98 -13.26
N ASP A 273 -2.52 -4.83 -13.30
CA ASP A 273 -1.84 -3.91 -14.20
C ASP A 273 -2.05 -4.29 -15.69
N PRO A 274 -2.01 -3.32 -16.62
CA PRO A 274 -2.25 -3.53 -18.04
C PRO A 274 -1.06 -4.24 -18.73
N LEU A 275 -0.86 -5.51 -18.40
CA LEU A 275 0.26 -6.34 -18.88
C LEU A 275 0.33 -6.42 -20.41
N ALA A 276 -0.81 -6.56 -21.09
CA ALA A 276 -0.87 -6.56 -22.55
C ALA A 276 -0.25 -5.30 -23.16
N ASP A 277 -0.52 -4.14 -22.57
CA ASP A 277 0.03 -2.86 -23.01
C ASP A 277 1.52 -2.72 -22.64
N ILE A 278 1.94 -3.21 -21.47
CA ILE A 278 3.36 -3.26 -21.09
C ILE A 278 4.17 -4.10 -22.11
N ILE A 279 3.62 -5.24 -22.54
CA ILE A 279 4.22 -6.08 -23.59
C ILE A 279 4.29 -5.33 -24.93
N ALA A 280 3.24 -4.59 -25.29
CA ALA A 280 3.22 -3.77 -26.49
C ALA A 280 4.26 -2.64 -26.42
N LEU A 281 4.42 -1.97 -25.26
CA LEU A 281 5.46 -0.98 -25.03
C LEU A 281 6.87 -1.59 -25.16
N ARG A 282 7.13 -2.78 -24.61
CA ARG A 282 8.42 -3.46 -24.80
C ARG A 282 8.73 -3.63 -26.29
N ARG A 283 7.78 -4.12 -27.08
CA ARG A 283 7.94 -4.29 -28.54
C ARG A 283 8.16 -2.95 -29.26
N LYS A 284 7.43 -1.89 -28.87
CA LYS A 284 7.58 -0.53 -29.41
C LYS A 284 8.99 0.01 -29.16
N TYR A 285 9.51 -0.12 -27.94
CA TYR A 285 10.83 0.42 -27.57
C TYR A 285 12.00 -0.43 -28.04
N GLN A 286 11.83 -1.75 -28.19
CA GLN A 286 12.82 -2.64 -28.77
C GLN A 286 13.21 -2.23 -30.18
N ARG A 287 12.22 -1.82 -31.01
CA ARG A 287 12.45 -1.23 -32.35
C ARG A 287 13.22 0.10 -32.32
N LYS A 288 13.27 0.77 -31.17
CA LYS A 288 14.00 2.03 -30.95
C LYS A 288 15.34 1.81 -30.24
N GLY A 289 15.76 0.57 -29.99
CA GLY A 289 17.02 0.27 -29.32
C GLY A 289 16.98 0.22 -27.79
N LEU A 290 15.78 0.14 -27.17
CA LEU A 290 15.62 0.02 -25.72
C LEU A 290 14.88 -1.29 -25.38
N SER A 291 15.44 -2.09 -24.47
CA SER A 291 14.87 -3.38 -24.05
C SER A 291 14.94 -3.55 -22.54
N PHE A 292 13.97 -4.27 -21.99
CA PHE A 292 13.83 -4.53 -20.57
C PHE A 292 13.15 -5.87 -20.31
N ILE A 293 13.34 -6.40 -19.11
CA ILE A 293 12.61 -7.57 -18.64
C ILE A 293 11.19 -7.19 -18.24
N ILE A 294 10.24 -8.07 -18.50
CA ILE A 294 8.90 -8.02 -17.90
C ILE A 294 8.82 -9.10 -16.83
N HIS A 295 8.66 -8.66 -15.58
CA HIS A 295 8.36 -9.53 -14.47
C HIS A 295 6.90 -9.34 -14.05
N ALA A 296 6.14 -10.42 -13.90
CA ALA A 296 4.82 -10.34 -13.29
C ALA A 296 4.91 -10.65 -11.80
N ASP A 297 4.58 -9.68 -10.95
CA ASP A 297 4.31 -9.94 -9.55
C ASP A 297 2.87 -10.47 -9.43
N ALA A 298 2.72 -11.77 -9.65
CA ALA A 298 1.46 -12.49 -9.56
C ALA A 298 1.38 -13.31 -8.27
N ALA A 299 2.04 -12.83 -7.20
CA ALA A 299 2.06 -13.52 -5.92
C ALA A 299 0.62 -13.83 -5.45
N TRP A 300 -0.29 -12.87 -5.60
CA TRP A 300 -1.73 -13.08 -5.39
C TRP A 300 -2.44 -13.64 -6.62
N GLY A 301 -2.30 -12.98 -7.77
CA GLY A 301 -3.15 -13.23 -8.94
C GLY A 301 -2.79 -14.47 -9.77
N GLY A 302 -1.65 -15.12 -9.51
CA GLY A 302 -1.14 -16.19 -10.38
C GLY A 302 -2.06 -17.41 -10.46
N TYR A 303 -2.68 -17.83 -9.35
CA TYR A 303 -3.61 -18.97 -9.33
C TYR A 303 -4.92 -18.72 -10.06
N PHE A 304 -5.33 -17.46 -10.28
CA PHE A 304 -6.49 -17.14 -11.10
C PHE A 304 -6.28 -17.55 -12.57
N ALA A 305 -5.04 -17.74 -13.02
CA ALA A 305 -4.76 -18.26 -14.36
C ALA A 305 -5.32 -19.68 -14.57
N ALA A 306 -5.57 -20.46 -13.50
CA ALA A 306 -6.23 -21.77 -13.58
C ALA A 306 -7.65 -21.67 -14.15
N MET A 307 -8.33 -20.52 -14.03
CA MET A 307 -9.64 -20.26 -14.63
C MET A 307 -9.60 -20.28 -16.17
N LEU A 308 -8.40 -20.18 -16.77
CA LEU A 308 -8.18 -20.13 -18.22
C LEU A 308 -7.57 -21.42 -18.78
N ARG A 309 -7.53 -22.49 -18.00
CA ARG A 309 -6.89 -23.76 -18.40
C ARG A 309 -7.94 -24.85 -18.50
N GLU A 310 -7.95 -25.51 -19.65
CA GLU A 310 -8.80 -26.67 -19.89
C GLU A 310 -8.39 -27.85 -18.99
N PRO A 311 -9.36 -28.66 -18.54
CA PRO A 311 -9.04 -29.88 -17.82
C PRO A 311 -8.34 -30.89 -18.75
N PRO A 312 -7.45 -31.76 -18.21
CA PRO A 312 -6.70 -32.73 -19.00
C PRO A 312 -7.55 -33.88 -19.56
N THR A 313 -8.75 -34.14 -19.02
CA THR A 313 -9.68 -35.17 -19.51
C THR A 313 -10.88 -34.53 -20.21
N SER A 314 -11.33 -35.14 -21.32
CA SER A 314 -12.51 -34.74 -22.09
C SER A 314 -13.83 -35.12 -21.41
N GLU A 315 -13.88 -35.11 -20.07
CA GLU A 315 -15.16 -35.24 -19.37
C GLU A 315 -16.01 -34.02 -19.72
N ASN A 316 -17.33 -34.20 -19.81
CA ASN A 316 -18.29 -33.12 -20.09
C ASN A 316 -18.34 -32.15 -18.90
N TYR A 317 -17.25 -31.41 -18.66
CA TYR A 317 -17.23 -30.29 -17.74
C TYR A 317 -17.90 -29.11 -18.42
N ILE A 318 -19.04 -28.70 -17.87
CA ILE A 318 -19.69 -27.45 -18.26
C ILE A 318 -19.06 -26.36 -17.41
N ALA A 319 -18.28 -25.48 -18.04
CA ALA A 319 -17.68 -24.34 -17.35
C ALA A 319 -18.79 -23.45 -16.79
N GLU A 320 -18.75 -23.21 -15.47
CA GLU A 320 -19.63 -22.24 -14.82
C GLU A 320 -19.29 -20.82 -15.30
N GLU A 321 -20.30 -19.97 -15.45
CA GLU A 321 -20.04 -18.55 -15.68
C GLU A 321 -19.25 -17.97 -14.50
N THR A 322 -18.21 -17.22 -14.80
CA THR A 322 -17.32 -16.66 -13.79
C THR A 322 -17.49 -15.14 -13.66
N ALA A 323 -17.16 -14.61 -12.49
CA ALA A 323 -17.12 -13.17 -12.24
C ALA A 323 -15.85 -12.49 -12.81
N LEU A 324 -14.97 -13.24 -13.50
CA LEU A 324 -13.74 -12.69 -14.06
C LEU A 324 -14.07 -11.72 -15.21
N SER A 325 -13.59 -10.48 -15.10
CA SER A 325 -13.77 -9.48 -16.14
C SER A 325 -12.95 -9.84 -17.38
N SER A 326 -13.42 -9.41 -18.56
CA SER A 326 -12.68 -9.58 -19.82
C SER A 326 -11.30 -8.89 -19.78
N TYR A 327 -11.20 -7.79 -19.03
CA TYR A 327 -9.93 -7.13 -18.76
C TYR A 327 -8.98 -8.05 -18.00
N SER A 328 -9.37 -8.58 -16.83
CA SER A 328 -8.54 -9.46 -16.01
C SER A 328 -8.18 -10.75 -16.74
N GLU A 329 -9.12 -11.35 -17.47
CA GLU A 329 -8.88 -12.51 -18.32
C GLU A 329 -7.77 -12.23 -19.35
N THR A 330 -7.83 -11.09 -20.03
CA THR A 330 -6.81 -10.67 -21.00
C THR A 330 -5.43 -10.57 -20.35
N GLN A 331 -5.33 -9.96 -19.16
CA GLN A 331 -4.04 -9.81 -18.50
C GLN A 331 -3.48 -11.15 -17.99
N LEU A 332 -4.33 -12.00 -17.40
CA LEU A 332 -3.95 -13.35 -16.97
C LEU A 332 -3.51 -14.22 -18.15
N TYR A 333 -4.15 -14.11 -19.31
CA TYR A 333 -3.73 -14.81 -20.52
C TYR A 333 -2.30 -14.41 -20.95
N ASN A 334 -1.97 -13.12 -20.80
CA ASN A 334 -0.69 -12.55 -21.20
C ASN A 334 0.49 -12.85 -20.26
N LEU A 335 0.26 -13.46 -19.09
CA LEU A 335 1.32 -13.95 -18.19
C LEU A 335 2.37 -14.81 -18.92
N ARG A 336 1.95 -15.55 -19.95
CA ARG A 336 2.82 -16.38 -20.81
C ARG A 336 3.95 -15.65 -21.51
N PHE A 337 3.85 -14.32 -21.64
CA PHE A 337 4.84 -13.49 -22.34
C PHE A 337 5.81 -12.78 -21.39
N CYS A 338 5.61 -12.89 -20.08
CA CYS A 338 6.54 -12.41 -19.06
C CYS A 338 7.81 -13.25 -19.07
N ASP A 339 8.96 -12.65 -18.77
CA ASP A 339 10.22 -13.40 -18.69
C ASP A 339 10.30 -14.20 -17.39
N SER A 340 9.67 -13.68 -16.33
CA SER A 340 9.48 -14.39 -15.06
C SER A 340 8.19 -13.97 -14.37
N VAL A 341 7.67 -14.85 -13.51
CA VAL A 341 6.44 -14.64 -12.75
C VAL A 341 6.65 -15.14 -11.32
N THR A 342 6.41 -14.27 -10.34
CA THR A 342 6.24 -14.70 -8.94
C THR A 342 4.80 -15.17 -8.75
N VAL A 343 4.60 -16.29 -8.05
CA VAL A 343 3.28 -16.82 -7.67
C VAL A 343 3.36 -17.47 -6.29
N ASP A 344 2.41 -17.22 -5.39
CA ASP A 344 2.46 -17.77 -4.04
C ASP A 344 1.42 -18.88 -3.81
N PRO A 345 1.86 -20.15 -3.73
CA PRO A 345 1.01 -21.23 -3.24
C PRO A 345 0.38 -20.96 -1.86
N HIS A 346 1.08 -20.26 -0.95
CA HIS A 346 0.54 -19.92 0.38
C HIS A 346 -0.49 -18.77 0.40
N LYS A 347 -0.84 -18.21 -0.77
CA LYS A 347 -1.92 -17.23 -0.94
C LYS A 347 -3.12 -17.94 -1.56
N MET A 348 -3.40 -17.67 -2.84
CA MET A 348 -4.53 -18.28 -3.57
C MET A 348 -4.26 -19.73 -3.98
N GLY A 349 -3.09 -20.29 -3.69
CA GLY A 349 -2.88 -21.74 -3.78
C GLY A 349 -3.40 -22.53 -2.58
N TYR A 350 -3.85 -21.87 -1.50
CA TYR A 350 -4.31 -22.49 -0.25
C TYR A 350 -3.31 -23.46 0.38
N ALA A 351 -2.01 -23.38 0.05
CA ALA A 351 -0.98 -24.11 0.77
C ALA A 351 -0.70 -23.43 2.12
N PRO A 352 -0.32 -24.15 3.18
CA PRO A 352 0.17 -23.52 4.40
C PRO A 352 1.48 -22.78 4.14
N TYR A 353 1.72 -21.70 4.90
CA TYR A 353 3.04 -21.09 4.96
C TYR A 353 4.09 -22.10 5.49
N PRO A 354 5.35 -22.06 5.00
CA PRO A 354 5.86 -21.23 3.92
C PRO A 354 5.73 -21.91 2.54
N ALA A 355 5.23 -21.18 1.53
CA ALA A 355 5.26 -21.62 0.14
C ALA A 355 5.07 -20.43 -0.84
N GLY A 356 6.16 -19.86 -1.33
CA GLY A 356 6.19 -19.00 -2.51
C GLY A 356 6.75 -19.73 -3.72
N ALA A 357 6.74 -19.11 -4.89
CA ALA A 357 7.38 -19.68 -6.08
C ALA A 357 7.81 -18.61 -7.08
N LEU A 358 8.84 -18.94 -7.86
CA LEU A 358 9.31 -18.17 -9.01
C LEU A 358 9.35 -19.06 -10.23
N CYS A 359 8.73 -18.61 -11.33
CA CYS A 359 8.72 -19.29 -12.61
C CYS A 359 9.43 -18.44 -13.66
N TYR A 360 10.35 -19.04 -14.41
CA TYR A 360 10.98 -18.43 -15.58
C TYR A 360 10.38 -19.02 -16.85
N ARG A 361 10.08 -18.14 -17.82
CA ARG A 361 9.62 -18.55 -19.15
C ARG A 361 10.70 -19.33 -19.89
N ASP A 362 11.95 -18.90 -19.73
CA ASP A 362 13.15 -19.56 -20.23
C ASP A 362 13.98 -20.03 -19.04
N GLY A 363 14.02 -21.34 -18.84
CA GLY A 363 14.69 -21.96 -17.70
C GLY A 363 16.18 -21.66 -17.63
N ARG A 364 16.84 -21.28 -18.73
CA ARG A 364 18.25 -20.84 -18.72
C ARG A 364 18.48 -19.58 -17.90
N MET A 365 17.43 -18.78 -17.68
CA MET A 365 17.52 -17.62 -16.79
C MET A 365 17.95 -18.02 -15.37
N ARG A 366 17.61 -19.23 -14.90
CA ARG A 366 18.10 -19.72 -13.61
C ARG A 366 19.64 -19.83 -13.53
N LEU A 367 20.34 -19.95 -14.67
CA LEU A 367 21.79 -20.10 -14.66
C LEU A 367 22.49 -18.81 -14.24
N PHE A 368 21.85 -17.65 -14.48
CA PHE A 368 22.45 -16.43 -13.99
C PHE A 368 22.22 -16.22 -12.49
N VAL A 369 21.35 -17.00 -11.80
CA VAL A 369 21.20 -17.13 -10.32
C VAL A 369 22.19 -18.10 -9.65
N SER A 370 23.04 -18.82 -10.40
CA SER A 370 23.94 -19.87 -9.88
C SER A 370 25.42 -19.50 -9.80
N TRP A 371 26.10 -19.95 -8.73
CA TRP A 371 27.56 -19.86 -8.56
C TRP A 371 28.32 -21.03 -9.22
N LYS A 372 27.63 -22.09 -9.63
CA LYS A 372 28.25 -23.23 -10.31
C LYS A 372 28.31 -22.98 -11.82
N PRO A 373 29.33 -23.54 -12.52
CA PRO A 373 29.32 -23.55 -13.99
C PRO A 373 28.01 -24.13 -14.52
N ALA A 374 27.54 -23.62 -15.66
CA ALA A 374 26.43 -24.23 -16.38
C ALA A 374 26.91 -25.59 -16.91
N GLU A 375 26.82 -26.64 -16.12
CA GLU A 375 27.02 -28.01 -16.58
C GLU A 375 25.76 -28.46 -17.32
N VAL A 376 25.93 -29.33 -18.33
CA VAL A 376 24.83 -29.96 -19.04
C VAL A 376 23.97 -30.69 -18.00
N SER A 377 22.67 -30.36 -18.00
CA SER A 377 21.70 -30.87 -17.05
C SER A 377 21.46 -32.37 -17.29
N ASP A 378 22.11 -33.23 -16.50
CA ASP A 378 21.84 -34.69 -16.49
C ASP A 378 20.55 -35.06 -15.72
N GLY A 379 19.54 -34.17 -15.67
CA GLY A 379 18.25 -34.48 -15.03
C GLY A 379 18.29 -34.67 -13.50
N GLU A 380 19.47 -34.78 -12.88
CA GLU A 380 19.68 -35.00 -11.44
C GLU A 380 20.20 -33.76 -10.69
N SER A 381 20.14 -32.57 -11.31
CA SER A 381 20.68 -31.36 -10.67
C SER A 381 19.84 -30.92 -9.46
N SER A 382 20.53 -30.60 -8.35
CA SER A 382 19.97 -29.98 -7.15
C SER A 382 19.19 -28.69 -7.43
N MET A 383 18.10 -28.46 -6.69
CA MET A 383 17.26 -27.26 -6.80
C MET A 383 17.84 -26.06 -6.04
N GLY A 384 18.36 -26.28 -4.83
CA GLY A 384 18.82 -25.20 -3.93
C GLY A 384 20.13 -24.50 -4.34
N VAL A 385 20.58 -24.65 -5.58
CA VAL A 385 21.70 -23.85 -6.15
C VAL A 385 21.22 -22.76 -7.12
N TYR A 386 19.92 -22.72 -7.40
CA TYR A 386 19.29 -21.81 -8.37
C TYR A 386 18.36 -20.78 -7.68
N GLY A 387 18.70 -20.34 -6.48
CA GLY A 387 17.89 -19.42 -5.67
C GLY A 387 18.68 -18.76 -4.51
N VAL A 388 18.04 -17.83 -3.79
CA VAL A 388 18.64 -17.10 -2.63
C VAL A 388 18.94 -18.05 -1.49
N GLU A 389 18.02 -18.98 -1.32
CA GLU A 389 17.97 -19.86 -0.18
C GLU A 389 18.93 -21.03 -0.37
N GLY A 390 19.42 -21.56 0.76
CA GLY A 390 20.23 -22.77 0.78
C GLY A 390 19.37 -23.97 1.15
N ARG A 391 19.34 -24.30 2.45
CA ARG A 391 18.51 -25.40 2.95
C ARG A 391 17.03 -25.02 2.86
N GLN A 392 16.25 -25.88 2.22
CA GLN A 392 14.81 -25.68 2.00
C GLN A 392 14.05 -26.96 2.38
N PRO A 393 12.89 -26.85 3.06
CA PRO A 393 12.12 -28.01 3.49
C PRO A 393 11.43 -28.68 2.30
N GLY A 394 11.78 -29.93 1.99
CA GLY A 394 11.08 -30.70 0.95
C GLY A 394 9.59 -30.89 1.23
N ALA A 395 9.16 -30.71 2.49
CA ALA A 395 7.76 -30.74 2.90
C ALA A 395 6.92 -29.63 2.27
N ALA A 396 7.47 -28.43 2.05
CA ALA A 396 6.75 -27.36 1.35
C ALA A 396 6.48 -27.76 -0.10
N SER A 397 7.46 -28.34 -0.78
CA SER A 397 7.32 -28.80 -2.17
C SER A 397 6.29 -29.93 -2.31
N VAL A 398 6.26 -30.87 -1.37
CA VAL A 398 5.24 -31.94 -1.33
C VAL A 398 3.85 -31.39 -1.02
N SER A 399 3.74 -30.40 -0.13
CA SER A 399 2.50 -29.71 0.19
C SER A 399 1.86 -29.08 -1.06
N VAL A 400 2.64 -28.28 -1.80
CA VAL A 400 2.20 -27.62 -3.03
C VAL A 400 1.82 -28.65 -4.09
N TRP A 401 2.69 -29.64 -4.33
CA TRP A 401 2.44 -30.70 -5.30
C TRP A 401 1.17 -31.51 -5.00
N ALA A 402 0.97 -31.91 -3.75
CA ALA A 402 -0.21 -32.67 -3.34
C ALA A 402 -1.49 -31.88 -3.60
N SER A 403 -1.47 -30.58 -3.28
CA SER A 403 -2.59 -29.68 -3.58
C SER A 403 -2.86 -29.59 -5.08
N HIS A 404 -1.83 -29.40 -5.90
CA HIS A 404 -1.97 -29.35 -7.36
C HIS A 404 -2.52 -30.64 -7.96
N LYS A 405 -2.11 -31.80 -7.43
CA LYS A 405 -2.53 -33.11 -7.94
C LYS A 405 -3.97 -33.46 -7.56
N VAL A 406 -4.40 -33.08 -6.36
CA VAL A 406 -5.75 -33.40 -5.87
C VAL A 406 -6.78 -32.41 -6.41
N ILE A 407 -6.45 -31.11 -6.42
CA ILE A 407 -7.40 -30.06 -6.83
C ILE A 407 -7.39 -29.84 -8.35
N GLY A 408 -6.21 -29.87 -8.98
CA GLY A 408 -6.04 -29.60 -10.41
C GLY A 408 -5.91 -28.11 -10.77
N LEU A 409 -4.89 -27.74 -11.54
CA LEU A 409 -4.61 -26.35 -11.95
C LEU A 409 -5.36 -25.94 -13.24
N HIS A 410 -6.67 -26.18 -13.25
CA HIS A 410 -7.56 -25.93 -14.39
C HIS A 410 -8.95 -25.48 -13.93
N MET A 411 -9.83 -25.17 -14.90
CA MET A 411 -11.15 -24.60 -14.65
C MET A 411 -12.04 -25.47 -13.75
N SER A 412 -11.97 -26.80 -13.86
CA SER A 412 -12.72 -27.72 -12.98
C SER A 412 -12.08 -27.95 -11.60
N GLY A 413 -10.92 -27.37 -11.33
CA GLY A 413 -10.17 -27.50 -10.08
C GLY A 413 -10.03 -26.16 -9.35
N TYR A 414 -8.79 -25.67 -9.26
CA TYR A 414 -8.50 -24.35 -8.69
C TYR A 414 -9.31 -23.24 -9.38
N GLY A 415 -9.57 -23.35 -10.69
CA GLY A 415 -10.39 -22.36 -11.40
C GLY A 415 -11.80 -22.21 -10.82
N SER A 416 -12.45 -23.31 -10.44
CA SER A 416 -13.78 -23.28 -9.79
C SER A 416 -13.71 -22.67 -8.38
N ILE A 417 -12.66 -23.00 -7.60
CA ILE A 417 -12.43 -22.38 -6.28
C ILE A 417 -12.27 -20.86 -6.41
N MET A 418 -11.46 -20.41 -7.38
CA MET A 418 -11.26 -18.98 -7.68
C MET A 418 -12.56 -18.31 -8.14
N ALA A 419 -13.32 -18.97 -9.03
CA ALA A 419 -14.57 -18.45 -9.54
C ALA A 419 -15.58 -18.18 -8.42
N ARG A 420 -15.72 -19.11 -7.47
CA ARG A 420 -16.59 -18.96 -6.29
C ARG A 420 -16.12 -17.84 -5.38
N ALA A 421 -14.83 -17.81 -5.03
CA ALA A 421 -14.27 -16.75 -4.18
C ALA A 421 -14.42 -15.36 -4.82
N LEU A 422 -14.22 -15.25 -6.14
CA LEU A 422 -14.40 -14.00 -6.88
C LEU A 422 -15.86 -13.57 -6.92
N LEU A 423 -16.79 -14.50 -7.11
CA LEU A 423 -18.23 -14.19 -7.07
C LEU A 423 -18.67 -13.71 -5.68
N SER A 424 -18.21 -14.36 -4.61
CA SER A 424 -18.43 -13.88 -3.23
C SER A 424 -17.81 -12.51 -3.00
N ALA A 425 -16.65 -12.21 -3.60
CA ALA A 425 -16.07 -10.87 -3.57
C ALA A 425 -16.97 -9.83 -4.26
N VAL A 426 -17.57 -10.18 -5.40
CA VAL A 426 -18.54 -9.29 -6.06
C VAL A 426 -19.77 -9.07 -5.17
N GLN A 427 -20.27 -10.10 -4.47
CA GLN A 427 -21.41 -9.92 -3.56
C GLN A 427 -21.06 -9.00 -2.38
N PHE A 428 -19.89 -9.15 -1.77
CA PHE A 428 -19.38 -8.20 -0.77
C PHE A 428 -19.33 -6.77 -1.34
N TYR A 429 -18.74 -6.60 -2.52
CA TYR A 429 -18.70 -5.32 -3.20
C TYR A 429 -20.08 -4.71 -3.40
N CYS A 430 -21.05 -5.50 -3.84
CA CYS A 430 -22.42 -5.07 -4.04
C CYS A 430 -23.05 -4.55 -2.74
N HIS A 431 -22.77 -5.19 -1.58
CA HIS A 431 -23.19 -4.65 -0.30
C HIS A 431 -22.53 -3.29 -0.03
N TRP A 432 -21.22 -3.15 -0.24
CA TRP A 432 -20.52 -1.86 -0.04
C TRP A 432 -21.05 -0.76 -0.95
N ALA A 433 -21.26 -1.05 -2.23
CA ALA A 433 -21.72 -0.11 -3.25
C ALA A 433 -23.18 0.35 -3.05
N THR A 434 -24.01 -0.50 -2.43
CA THR A 434 -25.44 -0.24 -2.23
C THR A 434 -25.80 0.16 -0.80
N MET A 435 -24.85 0.16 0.14
CA MET A 435 -25.11 0.47 1.55
C MET A 435 -25.59 1.90 1.78
N THR A 436 -24.99 2.87 1.08
CA THR A 436 -25.29 4.30 1.26
C THR A 436 -26.59 4.69 0.55
N THR A 437 -27.56 5.18 1.34
CA THR A 437 -28.80 5.82 0.87
C THR A 437 -28.80 7.34 1.16
N ALA A 438 -29.83 8.06 0.67
CA ALA A 438 -29.99 9.49 0.93
C ALA A 438 -30.05 9.82 2.43
N ASP A 439 -30.74 8.99 3.22
CA ASP A 439 -30.96 9.21 4.65
C ASP A 439 -29.95 8.49 5.55
N SER A 440 -28.93 7.83 4.96
CA SER A 440 -27.93 7.08 5.74
C SER A 440 -27.03 8.01 6.55
N VAL A 441 -26.80 7.71 7.83
CA VAL A 441 -25.78 8.41 8.63
C VAL A 441 -24.37 7.95 8.23
N LEU A 442 -24.21 6.66 7.94
CA LEU A 442 -22.98 6.09 7.39
C LEU A 442 -22.92 6.28 5.87
N ILE A 443 -21.77 6.72 5.38
CA ILE A 443 -21.43 6.76 3.95
C ILE A 443 -20.34 5.72 3.71
N VAL A 444 -20.56 4.84 2.74
CA VAL A 444 -19.61 3.85 2.24
C VAL A 444 -19.41 4.07 0.74
N VAL A 445 -18.15 4.16 0.33
CA VAL A 445 -17.75 4.36 -1.07
C VAL A 445 -16.68 3.32 -1.43
N PRO A 446 -16.98 2.34 -2.30
CA PRO A 446 -15.99 1.40 -2.80
C PRO A 446 -15.09 2.04 -3.85
N LEU A 447 -13.84 1.58 -3.96
CA LEU A 447 -12.87 2.07 -4.94
C LEU A 447 -13.36 1.93 -6.37
N HIS A 448 -13.96 0.78 -6.70
CA HIS A 448 -14.54 0.53 -8.00
C HIS A 448 -15.94 1.15 -8.08
N GLU A 449 -16.18 1.95 -9.10
CA GLU A 449 -17.48 2.57 -9.35
C GLU A 449 -18.50 1.57 -9.86
N LEU A 450 -19.77 1.84 -9.58
CA LEU A 450 -20.86 1.18 -10.29
C LEU A 450 -20.92 1.70 -11.74
N PRO A 451 -21.33 0.87 -12.73
CA PRO A 451 -21.36 1.27 -14.14
C PRO A 451 -22.12 2.57 -14.46
N PHE A 452 -23.16 2.93 -13.69
CA PHE A 452 -23.92 4.18 -13.88
C PHE A 452 -23.49 5.32 -12.94
N GLU A 453 -22.41 5.15 -12.16
CA GLU A 453 -21.90 6.17 -11.24
C GLU A 453 -21.14 7.29 -11.99
N HIS A 454 -20.54 6.98 -13.13
CA HIS A 454 -19.87 7.94 -14.00
C HIS A 454 -20.06 7.59 -15.49
N GLY A 455 -19.84 8.56 -16.37
CA GLY A 455 -19.88 8.39 -17.82
C GLY A 455 -21.14 8.97 -18.49
N PRO A 456 -21.27 8.83 -19.81
CA PRO A 456 -22.27 9.55 -20.61
C PRO A 456 -23.72 9.13 -20.33
N LEU A 457 -23.93 7.97 -19.71
CA LEU A 457 -25.25 7.45 -19.31
C LEU A 457 -25.54 7.63 -17.81
N SER A 458 -24.65 8.30 -17.07
CA SER A 458 -24.81 8.51 -15.64
C SER A 458 -25.96 9.49 -15.35
N SER A 459 -26.86 9.08 -14.47
CA SER A 459 -27.88 9.94 -13.87
C SER A 459 -28.22 9.42 -12.47
N SER A 460 -28.73 10.29 -11.60
CA SER A 460 -29.16 9.91 -10.25
C SER A 460 -30.20 8.78 -10.28
N LEU A 461 -31.15 8.84 -11.22
CA LEU A 461 -32.17 7.81 -11.42
C LEU A 461 -31.55 6.48 -11.89
N ALA A 462 -30.68 6.50 -12.90
CA ALA A 462 -30.05 5.28 -13.41
C ALA A 462 -29.20 4.57 -12.34
N LEU A 463 -28.46 5.35 -11.54
CA LEU A 463 -27.68 4.82 -10.42
C LEU A 463 -28.60 4.20 -9.35
N GLN A 464 -29.69 4.86 -8.98
CA GLN A 464 -30.66 4.30 -8.02
C GLN A 464 -31.32 3.02 -8.53
N THR A 465 -31.73 2.99 -9.80
CA THR A 465 -32.29 1.80 -10.44
C THR A 465 -31.28 0.65 -10.45
N GLN A 466 -30.01 0.91 -10.75
CA GLN A 466 -28.97 -0.11 -10.68
C GLN A 466 -28.76 -0.64 -9.27
N LYS A 467 -28.73 0.24 -8.25
CA LYS A 467 -28.61 -0.18 -6.85
C LYS A 467 -29.79 -1.06 -6.42
N GLN A 468 -31.02 -0.69 -6.78
CA GLN A 468 -32.22 -1.49 -6.52
C GLN A 468 -32.19 -2.84 -7.25
N HIS A 469 -31.72 -2.86 -8.50
CA HIS A 469 -31.53 -4.09 -9.25
C HIS A 469 -30.54 -5.01 -8.53
N ILE A 470 -29.34 -4.52 -8.18
CA ILE A 470 -28.34 -5.28 -7.42
C ILE A 470 -28.92 -5.84 -6.11
N GLN A 471 -29.65 -5.03 -5.35
CA GLN A 471 -30.25 -5.45 -4.09
C GLN A 471 -31.27 -6.57 -4.25
N SER A 472 -32.03 -6.57 -5.35
CA SER A 472 -33.08 -7.56 -5.62
C SER A 472 -32.58 -8.81 -6.35
N THR A 473 -31.49 -8.73 -7.11
CA THR A 473 -31.05 -9.82 -8.00
C THR A 473 -29.71 -10.44 -7.64
N LEU A 474 -28.88 -9.84 -6.77
CA LEU A 474 -27.53 -10.32 -6.48
C LEU A 474 -27.27 -10.65 -5.00
N LEU A 475 -27.69 -9.79 -4.07
CA LEU A 475 -27.21 -9.84 -2.68
C LEU A 475 -27.60 -11.11 -1.91
N PHE A 476 -28.77 -11.68 -2.20
CA PHE A 476 -29.35 -12.76 -1.39
C PHE A 476 -29.41 -14.11 -2.11
N ARG A 477 -28.84 -14.20 -3.32
CA ARG A 477 -28.77 -15.44 -4.10
C ARG A 477 -27.50 -16.20 -3.81
N SER A 478 -27.55 -17.53 -3.95
CA SER A 478 -26.35 -18.35 -3.82
C SER A 478 -25.42 -18.18 -5.04
N PRO A 479 -24.10 -18.39 -4.89
CA PRO A 479 -23.18 -18.42 -6.02
C PRO A 479 -23.63 -19.36 -7.16
N GLU A 480 -24.21 -20.50 -6.81
CA GLU A 480 -24.71 -21.52 -7.76
C GLU A 480 -25.93 -21.04 -8.54
N GLU A 481 -26.85 -20.31 -7.88
CA GLU A 481 -27.99 -19.71 -8.57
C GLU A 481 -27.55 -18.60 -9.53
N LEU A 482 -26.52 -17.83 -9.15
CA LEU A 482 -26.00 -16.73 -9.95
C LEU A 482 -25.22 -17.23 -11.18
N SER A 483 -24.40 -18.28 -11.03
CA SER A 483 -23.63 -18.84 -12.16
C SER A 483 -24.51 -19.43 -13.27
N GLN A 484 -25.77 -19.77 -12.96
CA GLN A 484 -26.77 -20.25 -13.91
C GLN A 484 -27.60 -19.13 -14.56
N ASP A 485 -27.38 -17.86 -14.19
CA ASP A 485 -28.09 -16.70 -14.73
C ASP A 485 -27.17 -15.85 -15.62
N PRO A 486 -27.10 -16.14 -16.93
CA PRO A 486 -26.19 -15.46 -17.84
C PRO A 486 -26.51 -13.97 -18.03
N VAL A 487 -27.74 -13.53 -17.71
CA VAL A 487 -28.11 -12.11 -17.80
C VAL A 487 -27.50 -11.35 -16.64
N THR A 488 -27.68 -11.86 -15.41
CA THR A 488 -27.09 -11.27 -14.21
C THR A 488 -25.56 -11.34 -14.25
N MET A 489 -24.99 -12.43 -14.75
CA MET A 489 -23.52 -12.59 -14.84
C MET A 489 -22.85 -11.59 -15.80
N ARG A 490 -23.56 -11.06 -16.81
CA ARG A 490 -23.03 -9.95 -17.63
C ARG A 490 -22.79 -8.69 -16.80
N LEU A 491 -23.68 -8.39 -15.85
CA LEU A 491 -23.48 -7.28 -14.93
C LEU A 491 -22.33 -7.59 -13.96
N VAL A 492 -22.31 -8.79 -13.36
CA VAL A 492 -21.28 -9.24 -12.40
C VAL A 492 -19.86 -9.01 -12.90
N LYS A 493 -19.58 -9.29 -14.18
CA LYS A 493 -18.24 -9.09 -14.80
C LYS A 493 -17.76 -7.63 -14.82
N HIS A 494 -18.62 -6.67 -14.47
CA HIS A 494 -18.32 -5.24 -14.40
C HIS A 494 -18.38 -4.68 -12.96
N LEU A 495 -18.51 -5.54 -11.94
CA LEU A 495 -18.64 -5.14 -10.55
C LEU A 495 -17.43 -5.61 -9.73
N GLY A 496 -17.03 -4.81 -8.74
CA GLY A 496 -16.00 -5.19 -7.77
C GLY A 496 -14.56 -5.05 -8.27
N SER A 497 -13.64 -5.55 -7.44
CA SER A 497 -12.20 -5.55 -7.72
C SER A 497 -11.83 -6.53 -8.84
N ASP A 498 -10.70 -6.30 -9.50
CA ASP A 498 -10.18 -7.21 -10.53
C ASP A 498 -9.97 -8.65 -10.04
N LEU A 499 -9.39 -8.85 -8.85
CA LEU A 499 -9.07 -10.17 -8.27
C LEU A 499 -9.34 -10.23 -6.76
N SER A 500 -10.62 -10.34 -6.40
CA SER A 500 -11.18 -10.67 -5.06
C SER A 500 -10.66 -9.91 -3.82
N ILE A 501 -10.19 -8.66 -3.99
CA ILE A 501 -9.82 -7.77 -2.88
C ILE A 501 -10.57 -6.44 -3.04
N ASN A 502 -11.66 -6.29 -2.32
CA ASN A 502 -12.44 -5.06 -2.35
C ASN A 502 -11.81 -4.00 -1.46
N THR A 503 -11.59 -2.80 -2.00
CA THR A 503 -11.24 -1.61 -1.21
C THR A 503 -12.43 -0.68 -1.15
N PHE A 504 -12.70 -0.13 0.03
CA PHE A 504 -13.69 0.92 0.21
C PHE A 504 -13.24 1.87 1.31
N SER A 505 -13.84 3.05 1.37
CA SER A 505 -13.66 3.99 2.47
C SER A 505 -15.01 4.47 2.94
N ILE A 506 -15.00 5.16 4.07
CA ILE A 506 -16.21 5.54 4.79
C ILE A 506 -16.15 6.99 5.20
N ASN A 507 -17.34 7.58 5.27
CA ASN A 507 -17.58 8.91 5.81
C ASN A 507 -18.89 8.88 6.61
N PHE A 508 -19.31 10.00 7.16
CA PHE A 508 -20.54 10.10 7.95
C PHE A 508 -21.24 11.43 7.74
N ARG A 509 -22.51 11.48 8.14
CA ARG A 509 -23.31 12.71 8.17
C ARG A 509 -23.54 13.17 9.61
N VAL A 510 -23.49 14.47 9.84
CA VAL A 510 -23.91 15.13 11.08
C VAL A 510 -25.09 16.03 10.74
N ASP A 511 -26.24 15.80 11.39
CA ASP A 511 -27.48 16.54 11.13
C ASP A 511 -27.86 16.62 9.63
N GLY A 512 -27.63 15.52 8.90
CA GLY A 512 -27.90 15.41 7.45
C GLY A 512 -26.80 15.95 6.53
N VAL A 513 -25.79 16.64 7.06
CA VAL A 513 -24.67 17.20 6.31
C VAL A 513 -23.50 16.23 6.30
N THR A 514 -22.97 15.93 5.11
CA THR A 514 -21.77 15.08 4.96
C THR A 514 -20.56 15.75 5.60
N ASN A 515 -19.83 15.01 6.44
CA ASN A 515 -18.55 15.44 6.98
C ASN A 515 -17.57 15.74 5.84
N ASP A 516 -16.87 16.85 5.96
CA ASP A 516 -15.99 17.39 4.92
C ASP A 516 -14.52 17.48 5.38
N SER A 517 -14.19 16.81 6.49
CA SER A 517 -12.83 16.64 7.02
C SER A 517 -12.30 15.24 6.73
N THR A 518 -11.16 15.16 6.01
CA THR A 518 -10.46 13.89 5.79
C THR A 518 -9.95 13.31 7.12
N VAL A 519 -9.52 14.16 8.05
CA VAL A 519 -9.04 13.75 9.37
C VAL A 519 -10.14 13.04 10.17
N GLU A 520 -11.37 13.55 10.12
CA GLU A 520 -12.51 12.99 10.85
C GLU A 520 -13.05 11.71 10.19
N ALA A 521 -13.05 11.64 8.84
CA ALA A 521 -13.32 10.38 8.13
C ALA A 521 -12.29 9.30 8.48
N ASN A 522 -11.00 9.66 8.54
CA ASN A 522 -9.93 8.75 8.98
C ASN A 522 -10.06 8.34 10.44
N TYR A 523 -10.55 9.23 11.31
CA TYR A 523 -10.82 8.92 12.70
C TYR A 523 -11.90 7.84 12.82
N LEU A 524 -13.02 7.99 12.11
CA LEU A 524 -14.07 6.97 12.04
C LEU A 524 -13.54 5.63 11.52
N ALA A 525 -12.81 5.65 10.40
CA ALA A 525 -12.27 4.43 9.79
C ALA A 525 -11.30 3.68 10.71
N ARG A 526 -10.44 4.39 11.45
CA ARG A 526 -9.55 3.79 12.46
C ARG A 526 -10.32 3.18 13.63
N ARG A 527 -11.34 3.88 14.16
CA ARG A 527 -12.17 3.36 15.26
C ARG A 527 -12.87 2.06 14.88
N ILE A 528 -13.48 2.03 13.69
CA ILE A 528 -14.13 0.83 13.16
C ILE A 528 -13.09 -0.27 12.99
N SER A 529 -11.97 0.01 12.32
CA SER A 529 -10.95 -1.02 12.09
C SER A 529 -10.38 -1.60 13.39
N ASP A 530 -10.16 -0.78 14.42
CA ASP A 530 -9.72 -1.25 15.74
C ASP A 530 -10.66 -2.30 16.33
N ARG A 531 -11.98 -2.12 16.14
CA ARG A 531 -13.01 -3.07 16.58
C ARG A 531 -13.11 -4.31 15.69
N LEU A 532 -12.74 -4.22 14.41
CA LEU A 532 -12.75 -5.33 13.45
C LEU A 532 -11.44 -6.14 13.43
N ARG A 533 -10.34 -5.56 13.91
CA ARG A 533 -9.00 -6.18 13.99
C ARG A 533 -8.71 -6.82 15.33
N LYS A 534 -9.06 -6.14 16.42
CA LYS A 534 -8.80 -6.64 17.78
C LYS A 534 -9.72 -7.82 18.02
N GLY A 535 -9.17 -9.03 17.91
CA GLY A 535 -9.60 -10.09 18.81
C GLY A 535 -9.37 -9.56 20.21
N GLY A 536 -10.42 -9.04 20.86
CA GLY A 536 -10.36 -8.62 22.25
C GLY A 536 -10.09 -9.84 23.15
N PRO A 537 -10.64 -9.89 24.38
CA PRO A 537 -10.61 -11.12 25.16
C PRO A 537 -11.23 -12.33 24.43
N SER A 538 -12.04 -12.12 23.38
CA SER A 538 -12.60 -13.17 22.52
C SER A 538 -12.74 -12.70 21.06
N SER A 539 -12.25 -13.50 20.10
CA SER A 539 -12.48 -13.29 18.66
C SER A 539 -13.91 -13.61 18.22
N ALA A 540 -14.74 -14.16 19.11
CA ALA A 540 -16.11 -14.58 18.80
C ALA A 540 -17.07 -13.40 18.52
N ASP A 541 -16.80 -12.23 19.09
CA ASP A 541 -17.69 -11.06 19.02
C ASP A 541 -17.45 -10.18 17.80
N VAL A 542 -16.40 -10.46 17.01
CA VAL A 542 -16.09 -9.69 15.80
C VAL A 542 -17.04 -10.15 14.68
N PRO A 543 -17.89 -9.26 14.13
CA PRO A 543 -18.88 -9.65 13.12
C PRO A 543 -18.24 -9.92 11.75
N LEU A 544 -17.16 -9.19 11.43
CA LEU A 544 -16.43 -9.28 10.18
C LEU A 544 -15.01 -8.78 10.44
N PHE A 545 -13.99 -9.57 10.10
CA PHE A 545 -12.61 -9.10 10.16
C PHE A 545 -12.27 -8.40 8.85
N LEU A 546 -11.91 -7.13 8.94
CA LEU A 546 -11.39 -6.33 7.83
C LEU A 546 -9.97 -5.88 8.14
N ARG A 547 -9.24 -5.54 7.08
CA ARG A 547 -7.97 -4.84 7.19
C ARG A 547 -8.20 -3.37 6.87
N ASP A 548 -7.35 -2.51 7.41
CA ASP A 548 -7.22 -1.13 6.95
C ASP A 548 -5.84 -0.84 6.37
N ILE A 549 -5.76 0.25 5.63
CA ILE A 549 -4.50 0.89 5.28
C ILE A 549 -4.70 2.38 5.06
N GLN A 550 -3.62 3.13 5.22
CA GLN A 550 -3.53 4.53 4.82
C GLN A 550 -3.10 4.62 3.35
N MET A 551 -4.00 5.14 2.51
CA MET A 551 -3.74 5.44 1.12
C MET A 551 -3.07 6.81 1.02
N ALA A 552 -1.74 6.79 0.89
CA ALA A 552 -0.93 8.01 0.90
C ALA A 552 -1.25 8.91 -0.32
N ALA A 553 -1.52 10.19 -0.07
CA ALA A 553 -2.04 11.10 -1.10
C ALA A 553 -1.01 11.34 -2.23
N ASP A 554 0.26 11.45 -1.87
CA ASP A 554 1.38 11.63 -2.80
C ASP A 554 1.68 10.38 -3.65
N LEU A 555 1.54 9.19 -3.05
CA LEU A 555 1.82 7.92 -3.69
C LEU A 555 0.70 7.49 -4.63
N TYR A 556 -0.55 7.66 -4.21
CA TYR A 556 -1.74 7.25 -4.95
C TYR A 556 -2.30 8.33 -5.88
N GLY A 557 -1.94 9.60 -5.66
CA GLY A 557 -2.26 10.73 -6.54
C GLY A 557 -3.73 10.77 -6.93
N VAL A 558 -4.02 10.62 -8.22
CA VAL A 558 -5.38 10.68 -8.79
C VAL A 558 -6.32 9.64 -8.18
N CYS A 559 -5.83 8.48 -7.76
CA CYS A 559 -6.64 7.44 -7.10
C CYS A 559 -7.16 7.93 -5.74
N ALA A 560 -6.29 8.52 -4.92
CA ALA A 560 -6.67 9.05 -3.62
C ALA A 560 -7.59 10.27 -3.73
N ALA A 561 -7.28 11.19 -4.66
CA ALA A 561 -8.13 12.35 -4.92
C ALA A 561 -9.53 11.94 -5.35
N HIS A 562 -9.64 10.97 -6.28
CA HIS A 562 -10.90 10.45 -6.79
C HIS A 562 -11.75 9.79 -5.69
N MET A 563 -11.12 9.02 -4.79
CA MET A 563 -11.81 8.44 -3.63
C MET A 563 -12.33 9.50 -2.66
N LYS A 564 -11.54 10.53 -2.37
CA LYS A 564 -11.96 11.65 -1.50
C LYS A 564 -13.15 12.40 -2.09
N GLU A 565 -13.09 12.71 -3.39
CA GLU A 565 -14.17 13.37 -4.12
C GLU A 565 -15.48 12.58 -3.97
N ARG A 566 -15.44 11.26 -4.21
CA ARG A 566 -16.62 10.38 -4.08
C ARG A 566 -17.16 10.27 -2.65
N LEU A 567 -16.32 10.48 -1.63
CA LEU A 567 -16.73 10.54 -0.22
C LEU A 567 -17.32 11.90 0.19
N GLY A 568 -17.28 12.92 -0.67
CA GLY A 568 -17.62 14.30 -0.32
C GLY A 568 -16.54 15.01 0.50
N LEU A 569 -15.29 14.55 0.39
CA LEU A 569 -14.14 15.13 1.07
C LEU A 569 -13.33 16.03 0.11
N PRO A 570 -12.67 17.09 0.62
CA PRO A 570 -11.83 17.95 -0.20
C PRO A 570 -10.61 17.21 -0.72
N THR A 571 -10.11 17.60 -1.88
CA THR A 571 -8.79 17.19 -2.34
C THR A 571 -7.74 17.88 -1.45
N SER A 572 -7.07 17.10 -0.62
CA SER A 572 -6.11 17.56 0.39
C SER A 572 -4.81 16.75 0.34
N ALA A 573 -3.76 17.24 1.00
CA ALA A 573 -2.52 16.50 1.20
C ALA A 573 -2.62 15.38 2.26
N GLU A 574 -3.70 15.40 3.07
CA GLU A 574 -3.92 14.38 4.11
C GLU A 574 -4.17 13.01 3.49
N ASP A 575 -3.56 11.95 4.00
CA ASP A 575 -3.81 10.62 3.47
C ASP A 575 -5.26 10.17 3.74
N LEU A 576 -5.76 9.22 2.94
CA LEU A 576 -7.09 8.66 3.15
C LEU A 576 -7.01 7.25 3.73
N HIS A 577 -7.70 7.00 4.83
CA HIS A 577 -7.81 5.68 5.40
C HIS A 577 -8.87 4.85 4.65
N VAL A 578 -8.50 3.66 4.23
CA VAL A 578 -9.38 2.74 3.49
C VAL A 578 -9.47 1.40 4.22
N LEU A 579 -10.61 0.75 4.09
CA LEU A 579 -10.86 -0.61 4.55
C LEU A 579 -10.76 -1.56 3.36
N THR A 580 -10.20 -2.75 3.60
CA THR A 580 -10.02 -3.78 2.59
C THR A 580 -10.64 -5.10 3.04
N ASN A 581 -11.33 -5.73 2.10
CA ASN A 581 -12.05 -6.98 2.24
C ASN A 581 -11.44 -8.00 1.26
N VAL A 582 -10.52 -8.82 1.77
CA VAL A 582 -9.81 -9.88 1.02
C VAL A 582 -10.63 -11.15 1.08
N VAL A 583 -11.15 -11.60 -0.07
CA VAL A 583 -12.06 -12.74 -0.14
C VAL A 583 -11.35 -13.94 -0.74
N MET A 584 -11.13 -14.95 0.11
CA MET A 584 -10.50 -16.22 -0.25
C MET A 584 -11.44 -17.41 -0.05
N SER A 585 -12.41 -17.32 0.86
CA SER A 585 -13.27 -18.48 1.14
C SER A 585 -14.22 -18.72 -0.04
N PRO A 586 -14.24 -19.94 -0.63
CA PRO A 586 -15.24 -20.32 -1.63
C PRO A 586 -16.56 -20.77 -1.00
N PHE A 587 -16.68 -20.70 0.34
CA PHE A 587 -17.79 -21.28 1.11
C PHE A 587 -18.68 -20.23 1.79
N ILE A 588 -18.55 -18.95 1.43
CA ILE A 588 -19.37 -17.89 2.01
C ILE A 588 -20.80 -18.03 1.52
N THR A 589 -21.75 -18.26 2.43
CA THR A 589 -23.17 -18.28 2.10
C THR A 589 -23.75 -16.86 2.06
N SER A 590 -24.90 -16.68 1.40
CA SER A 590 -25.60 -15.39 1.40
C SER A 590 -26.08 -14.98 2.81
N GLU A 591 -26.34 -15.95 3.69
CA GLU A 591 -26.68 -15.73 5.09
C GLU A 591 -25.46 -15.24 5.89
N ASP A 592 -24.31 -15.92 5.77
CA ASP A 592 -23.05 -15.49 6.41
C ASP A 592 -22.68 -14.05 6.03
N LEU A 593 -22.81 -13.75 4.73
CA LEU A 593 -22.55 -12.44 4.18
C LEU A 593 -23.51 -11.41 4.78
N SER A 594 -24.82 -11.66 4.72
CA SER A 594 -25.85 -10.76 5.25
C SER A 594 -25.64 -10.47 6.74
N HIS A 595 -25.33 -11.50 7.54
CA HIS A 595 -25.05 -11.35 8.96
C HIS A 595 -23.79 -10.50 9.22
N SER A 596 -22.71 -10.76 8.47
CA SER A 596 -21.45 -10.02 8.60
C SER A 596 -21.62 -8.54 8.23
N ILE A 597 -22.33 -8.25 7.13
CA ILE A 597 -22.62 -6.89 6.67
C ILE A 597 -23.51 -6.13 7.66
N ALA A 598 -24.56 -6.79 8.18
CA ALA A 598 -25.43 -6.19 9.20
C ALA A 598 -24.66 -5.89 10.50
N GLY A 599 -23.76 -6.79 10.90
CA GLY A 599 -22.87 -6.59 12.05
C GLY A 599 -21.90 -5.43 11.86
N PHE A 600 -21.27 -5.32 10.68
CA PHE A 600 -20.43 -4.18 10.31
C PHE A 600 -21.21 -2.87 10.40
N ARG A 601 -22.42 -2.80 9.81
CA ARG A 601 -23.24 -1.59 9.80
C ARG A 601 -23.59 -1.13 11.21
N ARG A 602 -24.07 -2.03 12.08
CA ARG A 602 -24.40 -1.71 13.48
C ARG A 602 -23.19 -1.15 14.23
N LEU A 603 -22.03 -1.79 14.05
CA LEU A 603 -20.78 -1.34 14.68
C LEU A 603 -20.36 0.04 14.17
N ALA A 604 -20.44 0.27 12.85
CA ALA A 604 -20.11 1.56 12.26
C ALA A 604 -21.03 2.67 12.77
N GLU A 605 -22.34 2.44 12.82
CA GLU A 605 -23.33 3.40 13.35
C GLU A 605 -23.10 3.71 14.84
N GLN A 606 -22.63 2.74 15.64
CA GLN A 606 -22.20 2.97 17.03
C GLN A 606 -20.96 3.87 17.11
N GLU A 607 -19.93 3.61 16.31
CA GLU A 607 -18.70 4.41 16.32
C GLU A 607 -18.89 5.82 15.73
N ILE A 608 -19.89 6.02 14.87
CA ILE A 608 -20.28 7.35 14.40
C ILE A 608 -20.78 8.24 15.55
N GLN A 609 -21.39 7.70 16.60
CA GLN A 609 -21.83 8.53 17.74
C GLN A 609 -20.66 9.29 18.39
N ALA A 610 -19.49 8.65 18.49
CA ALA A 610 -18.28 9.31 18.97
C ALA A 610 -17.79 10.40 17.98
N CYS A 611 -18.01 10.22 16.68
CA CYS A 611 -17.65 11.20 15.65
C CYS A 611 -18.63 12.38 15.62
N ILE A 612 -19.93 12.15 15.87
CA ILE A 612 -20.94 13.20 16.03
C ILE A 612 -20.61 14.05 17.26
N PHE A 613 -20.37 13.42 18.41
CA PHE A 613 -19.96 14.12 19.64
C PHE A 613 -18.73 15.01 19.39
N ARG A 614 -17.77 14.49 18.63
CA ARG A 614 -16.53 15.19 18.31
C ARG A 614 -16.71 16.37 17.34
N ASN A 615 -17.71 16.33 16.46
CA ASN A 615 -17.88 17.31 15.37
C ASN A 615 -19.08 18.23 15.51
N LYS A 616 -19.93 18.02 16.53
CA LYS A 616 -21.04 18.91 16.85
C LYS A 616 -20.63 19.85 17.98
N ALA A 617 -20.49 21.13 17.67
CA ALA A 617 -20.31 22.15 18.70
C ALA A 617 -21.61 22.28 19.51
N VAL A 618 -21.50 22.20 20.82
CA VAL A 618 -22.60 22.36 21.78
C VAL A 618 -22.12 23.29 22.89
N PRO A 619 -23.02 24.00 23.58
CA PRO A 619 -22.62 24.80 24.74
C PRO A 619 -21.83 23.94 25.74
N GLU A 620 -20.67 24.42 26.17
CA GLU A 620 -19.82 23.71 27.13
C GLU A 620 -19.16 24.69 28.11
N THR A 621 -18.60 24.17 29.20
CA THR A 621 -17.82 25.02 30.11
C THR A 621 -16.48 25.34 29.44
N LEU A 622 -16.29 26.59 29.06
CA LEU A 622 -15.05 27.03 28.40
C LEU A 622 -14.01 27.39 29.45
N HIS A 623 -12.79 26.92 29.24
CA HIS A 623 -11.67 27.13 30.15
C HIS A 623 -10.59 27.98 29.51
N PHE A 624 -10.18 29.02 30.22
CA PHE A 624 -9.16 29.96 29.78
C PHE A 624 -8.00 30.01 30.78
N ALA A 625 -6.75 29.90 30.30
CA ALA A 625 -5.59 30.27 31.10
C ALA A 625 -5.53 31.79 31.23
N VAL A 626 -5.35 32.29 32.45
CA VAL A 626 -5.22 33.71 32.74
C VAL A 626 -3.75 34.11 32.64
N GLN A 627 -3.48 35.25 32.01
CA GLN A 627 -2.13 35.79 31.90
C GLN A 627 -2.00 37.24 32.35
N GLY A 628 -0.84 37.51 32.95
CA GLY A 628 -0.41 38.84 33.35
C GLY A 628 -1.01 39.29 34.67
N ARG A 629 -0.84 40.57 34.99
CA ARG A 629 -1.51 41.21 36.13
C ARG A 629 -2.77 41.92 35.67
N ALA A 630 -3.79 41.96 36.52
CA ALA A 630 -5.00 42.74 36.27
C ALA A 630 -4.71 44.25 36.41
N ARG A 631 -4.09 44.87 35.40
CA ARG A 631 -3.80 46.31 35.36
C ARG A 631 -4.97 47.04 34.72
N ASP A 632 -5.42 48.13 35.34
CA ASP A 632 -6.66 48.83 34.93
C ASP A 632 -7.87 47.90 34.82
N ASN A 633 -7.85 46.81 35.61
CA ASN A 633 -8.81 45.71 35.62
C ASN A 633 -8.87 44.87 34.32
N HIS A 634 -7.90 45.01 33.42
CA HIS A 634 -7.79 44.22 32.20
C HIS A 634 -6.96 42.94 32.41
N LEU A 635 -7.40 41.84 31.81
CA LEU A 635 -6.70 40.55 31.81
C LEU A 635 -6.69 39.95 30.40
N HIS A 636 -5.67 39.13 30.12
CA HIS A 636 -5.62 38.31 28.92
C HIS A 636 -6.02 36.87 29.24
N LEU A 637 -6.92 36.32 28.42
CA LEU A 637 -7.42 34.96 28.54
C LEU A 637 -7.02 34.15 27.30
N ILE A 638 -6.38 33.01 27.49
CA ILE A 638 -6.08 32.06 26.42
C ILE A 638 -7.05 30.89 26.55
N LEU A 639 -7.87 30.64 25.53
CA LEU A 639 -8.67 29.41 25.48
C LEU A 639 -7.75 28.19 25.48
N LEU A 640 -8.04 27.19 26.33
CA LEU A 640 -7.37 25.90 26.30
C LEU A 640 -7.93 25.08 25.12
N PRO A 641 -7.20 24.95 23.99
CA PRO A 641 -7.79 24.52 22.74
C PRO A 641 -7.70 23.00 22.56
N MET A 642 -8.57 22.44 21.71
CA MET A 642 -8.43 21.06 21.23
C MET A 642 -8.63 21.01 19.71
N PHE A 643 -7.73 20.35 19.00
CA PHE A 643 -7.88 20.10 17.54
C PHE A 643 -9.08 19.24 17.16
N HIS A 644 -9.77 18.70 18.15
CA HIS A 644 -10.50 17.46 18.02
C HIS A 644 -11.97 17.64 18.35
N LEU A 645 -12.31 18.45 19.34
CA LEU A 645 -13.70 18.80 19.66
C LEU A 645 -14.09 20.07 18.92
N ALA A 646 -15.16 20.03 18.12
CA ALA A 646 -15.59 21.15 17.28
C ALA A 646 -15.71 22.47 18.06
N GLY A 647 -16.32 22.45 19.25
CA GLY A 647 -16.45 23.64 20.12
C GLY A 647 -15.13 24.23 20.62
N LEU A 648 -14.04 23.46 20.61
CA LEU A 648 -12.72 23.87 21.10
C LEU A 648 -11.65 23.97 19.99
N ARG A 649 -12.04 23.86 18.71
CA ARG A 649 -11.14 24.00 17.54
C ARG A 649 -10.79 25.46 17.25
N HIS A 650 -10.47 26.22 18.29
CA HIS A 650 -10.12 27.64 18.21
C HIS A 650 -8.85 27.91 19.00
N GLN A 651 -7.90 28.61 18.38
CA GLN A 651 -6.83 29.26 19.12
C GLN A 651 -7.27 30.71 19.34
N LEU A 652 -7.70 31.01 20.57
CA LEU A 652 -8.37 32.24 20.95
C LEU A 652 -7.64 32.93 22.10
N ILE A 653 -7.31 34.21 21.91
CA ILE A 653 -6.82 35.13 22.95
C ILE A 653 -7.84 36.26 23.08
N LEU A 654 -8.33 36.48 24.30
CA LEU A 654 -9.23 37.56 24.65
C LEU A 654 -8.53 38.54 25.58
N GLU A 655 -8.79 39.82 25.38
CA GLU A 655 -8.60 40.85 26.40
C GLU A 655 -9.97 41.10 27.05
N VAL A 656 -10.04 41.11 28.37
CA VAL A 656 -11.30 41.23 29.11
C VAL A 656 -11.16 42.20 30.28
N THR A 657 -12.29 42.79 30.70
CA THR A 657 -12.36 43.58 31.93
C THR A 657 -13.04 42.80 33.05
N VAL A 658 -12.38 42.68 34.20
CA VAL A 658 -12.92 42.05 35.41
C VAL A 658 -13.36 43.10 36.44
N PRO A 659 -14.24 42.77 37.41
CA PRO A 659 -14.59 43.69 38.48
C PRO A 659 -13.35 44.13 39.30
N PRO A 660 -13.27 45.39 39.77
CA PRO A 660 -12.09 45.89 40.48
C PRO A 660 -11.71 45.11 41.75
N ASP A 661 -12.71 44.60 42.47
CA ASP A 661 -12.50 43.80 43.67
C ASP A 661 -11.92 42.42 43.33
N VAL A 662 -12.36 41.83 42.21
CA VAL A 662 -11.80 40.58 41.67
C VAL A 662 -10.37 40.80 41.17
N ALA A 663 -10.11 41.90 40.44
CA ALA A 663 -8.76 42.26 39.98
C ALA A 663 -7.78 42.38 41.15
N GLN A 664 -8.19 43.04 42.24
CA GLN A 664 -7.38 43.20 43.43
C GLN A 664 -7.07 41.85 44.11
N ARG A 665 -8.08 40.99 44.27
CA ARG A 665 -7.90 39.64 44.87
C ARG A 665 -7.05 38.73 44.00
N TYR A 666 -7.24 38.76 42.67
CA TYR A 666 -6.39 38.05 41.73
C TYR A 666 -4.92 38.50 41.84
N ASN A 667 -4.65 39.80 41.78
CA ASN A 667 -3.28 40.34 41.88
C ASN A 667 -2.63 40.01 43.23
N TYR A 668 -3.39 40.08 44.34
CA TYR A 668 -2.89 39.69 45.66
C TYR A 668 -2.53 38.20 45.71
N THR A 669 -3.41 37.34 45.20
CA THR A 669 -3.19 35.88 45.16
C THR A 669 -1.99 35.54 44.28
N LEU A 670 -1.90 36.17 43.10
CA LEU A 670 -0.74 36.03 42.21
C LEU A 670 0.55 36.46 42.92
N SER A 671 0.55 37.53 43.73
CA SER A 671 1.75 37.95 44.47
C SER A 671 2.22 36.97 45.54
N ILE A 672 1.33 36.10 46.06
CA ILE A 672 1.67 35.09 47.06
C ILE A 672 2.25 33.83 46.41
N PHE A 673 1.73 33.44 45.24
CA PHE A 673 2.01 32.13 44.62
C PHE A 673 2.86 32.19 43.33
N SER A 674 3.17 33.39 42.80
CA SER A 674 4.05 33.59 41.63
C SER A 674 5.51 33.17 41.93
N PRO A 675 6.26 32.57 40.97
CA PRO A 675 5.96 32.45 39.54
C PRO A 675 5.30 31.14 39.07
N ASP A 676 5.18 30.11 39.91
CA ASP A 676 4.85 28.75 39.45
C ASP A 676 3.35 28.43 39.38
N GLN A 677 2.50 29.31 39.89
CA GLN A 677 1.05 29.08 39.96
C GLN A 677 0.31 29.43 38.65
N ILE A 678 -0.47 28.46 38.16
CA ILE A 678 -1.41 28.65 37.04
C ILE A 678 -2.78 29.06 37.58
N PHE A 679 -3.39 30.05 36.93
CA PHE A 679 -4.78 30.44 37.15
C PHE A 679 -5.59 30.22 35.90
N THR A 680 -6.84 29.76 36.08
CA THR A 680 -7.79 29.61 34.98
C THR A 680 -9.10 30.31 35.28
N LEU A 681 -9.73 30.83 34.24
CA LEU A 681 -11.11 31.31 34.27
C LEU A 681 -11.98 30.33 33.49
N SER A 682 -13.02 29.84 34.14
CA SER A 682 -14.03 28.99 33.52
C SER A 682 -15.31 29.80 33.33
N THR A 683 -16.07 29.58 32.26
CA THR A 683 -17.44 30.10 32.20
C THR A 683 -18.27 29.52 33.35
N ALA A 684 -19.12 30.34 33.96
CA ALA A 684 -19.99 29.89 35.06
C ALA A 684 -21.16 29.03 34.56
N ASN A 685 -21.52 29.17 33.28
CA ASN A 685 -22.52 28.38 32.57
C ASN A 685 -21.87 27.73 31.35
N GLU A 686 -22.56 26.76 30.76
CA GLU A 686 -22.23 26.25 29.43
C GLU A 686 -22.51 27.33 28.39
N GLU A 687 -21.52 27.63 27.54
CA GLU A 687 -21.56 28.72 26.57
C GLU A 687 -20.98 28.26 25.23
N MET A 688 -21.40 28.91 24.15
CA MET A 688 -20.74 28.83 22.85
C MET A 688 -19.72 29.96 22.71
N ILE A 689 -18.57 29.69 22.09
CA ILE A 689 -17.54 30.73 21.87
C ILE A 689 -18.14 31.88 21.07
N GLU A 690 -18.83 31.58 19.97
CA GLU A 690 -19.44 32.58 19.09
C GLU A 690 -20.40 33.49 19.86
N GLU A 691 -21.23 32.93 20.75
CA GLU A 691 -22.17 33.71 21.54
C GLU A 691 -21.47 34.61 22.57
N ILE A 692 -20.33 34.20 23.13
CA ILE A 692 -19.51 35.07 24.00
C ILE A 692 -18.94 36.23 23.19
N LEU A 693 -18.40 35.95 22.00
CA LEU A 693 -17.80 36.96 21.14
C LEU A 693 -18.84 37.99 20.65
N ASP A 694 -20.06 37.54 20.35
CA ASP A 694 -21.17 38.41 19.95
C ASP A 694 -21.66 39.28 21.11
N ARG A 695 -21.89 38.69 22.29
CA ARG A 695 -22.41 39.40 23.48
C ARG A 695 -21.36 40.28 24.16
N ARG A 696 -20.07 40.01 23.94
CA ARG A 696 -18.91 40.67 24.55
C ARG A 696 -18.90 40.67 26.09
N THR A 697 -19.55 39.69 26.71
CA THR A 697 -19.69 39.54 28.16
C THR A 697 -20.09 38.11 28.50
N PHE A 698 -19.65 37.61 29.65
CA PHE A 698 -20.05 36.31 30.19
C PHE A 698 -19.81 36.26 31.71
N ASN A 699 -20.41 35.29 32.38
CA ASN A 699 -20.12 35.04 33.80
C ASN A 699 -18.97 34.04 33.91
N ALA A 700 -18.01 34.30 34.79
CA ALA A 700 -16.81 33.49 34.95
C ALA A 700 -16.52 33.15 36.42
N VAL A 701 -15.75 32.08 36.59
CA VAL A 701 -15.27 31.57 37.88
C VAL A 701 -13.75 31.46 37.82
N LEU A 702 -13.05 32.05 38.80
CA LEU A 702 -11.59 32.00 38.90
C LEU A 702 -11.13 30.78 39.69
N ASN A 703 -10.16 30.04 39.14
CA ASN A 703 -9.59 28.82 39.73
C ASN A 703 -8.06 28.90 39.81
N GLN A 704 -7.48 28.14 40.74
CA GLN A 704 -6.03 28.10 41.03
C GLN A 704 -5.36 26.82 40.50
N GLU A 705 -5.69 26.39 39.28
CA GLU A 705 -5.03 25.28 38.57
C GLU A 705 -5.63 25.11 37.16
N LEU A 706 -5.11 24.16 36.39
CA LEU A 706 -5.72 23.72 35.14
C LEU A 706 -7.00 22.90 35.42
N PRO A 707 -7.97 22.84 34.48
CA PRO A 707 -9.20 22.06 34.64
C PRO A 707 -8.89 20.58 34.92
N GLY A 708 -9.52 20.03 35.94
CA GLY A 708 -9.31 18.65 36.38
C GLY A 708 -10.23 18.23 37.53
N PRO A 709 -10.11 16.97 38.01
CA PRO A 709 -11.01 16.40 39.01
C PRO A 709 -11.03 17.12 40.37
N HIS A 710 -10.03 17.94 40.65
CA HIS A 710 -9.82 18.60 41.94
C HIS A 710 -9.83 20.14 41.84
N LEU A 711 -10.46 20.70 40.80
CA LEU A 711 -10.46 22.14 40.51
C LEU A 711 -10.84 23.00 41.73
N ARG A 712 -9.85 23.72 42.27
CA ARG A 712 -10.00 24.62 43.39
C ARG A 712 -10.47 25.99 42.91
N GLN A 713 -11.73 26.28 43.19
CA GLN A 713 -12.32 27.60 42.99
C GLN A 713 -11.78 28.60 44.03
N VAL A 714 -11.36 29.78 43.53
CA VAL A 714 -10.83 30.88 44.35
C VAL A 714 -11.86 31.98 44.54
N GLU A 715 -12.73 32.20 43.53
CA GLU A 715 -13.74 33.24 43.54
C GLU A 715 -15.10 32.69 43.10
N SER A 716 -16.18 33.19 43.72
CA SER A 716 -17.56 32.96 43.25
C SER A 716 -17.78 33.58 41.86
N ALA A 717 -18.83 33.14 41.16
CA ALA A 717 -19.13 33.63 39.81
C ALA A 717 -19.24 35.17 39.75
N PHE A 718 -18.55 35.78 38.79
CA PHE A 718 -18.58 37.22 38.54
C PHE A 718 -18.74 37.52 37.05
N ARG A 719 -19.18 38.73 36.72
CA ARG A 719 -19.42 39.13 35.33
C ARG A 719 -18.18 39.74 34.70
N ILE A 720 -17.74 39.19 33.58
CA ILE A 720 -16.73 39.75 32.69
C ILE A 720 -17.42 40.67 31.67
N ILE A 721 -16.84 41.84 31.41
CA ILE A 721 -17.32 42.82 30.41
C ILE A 721 -16.20 43.23 29.45
N ASP A 722 -16.58 43.90 28.36
CA ASP A 722 -15.66 44.39 27.32
C ASP A 722 -14.71 43.30 26.80
N VAL A 723 -15.29 42.14 26.44
CA VAL A 723 -14.53 41.05 25.81
C VAL A 723 -14.10 41.49 24.41
N ARG A 724 -12.79 41.56 24.20
CA ARG A 724 -12.16 41.92 22.93
C ARG A 724 -11.31 40.77 22.43
N VAL A 725 -11.41 40.47 21.14
CA VAL A 725 -10.60 39.45 20.49
C VAL A 725 -9.24 40.04 20.14
N VAL A 726 -8.18 39.49 20.71
CA VAL A 726 -6.79 39.81 20.32
C VAL A 726 -6.38 38.89 19.17
N VAL A 727 -6.64 37.58 19.30
CA VAL A 727 -6.39 36.58 18.26
C VAL A 727 -7.54 35.59 18.23
N HIS A 728 -8.06 35.26 17.06
CA HIS A 728 -8.99 34.16 16.86
C HIS A 728 -8.64 33.42 15.57
N ARG A 729 -8.14 32.19 15.72
CA ARG A 729 -7.75 31.32 14.60
C ARG A 729 -8.49 30.00 14.70
N SER A 730 -8.95 29.49 13.55
CA SER A 730 -9.51 28.14 13.49
C SER A 730 -8.39 27.11 13.57
N LEU A 731 -8.64 26.01 14.30
CA LEU A 731 -7.81 24.81 14.35
C LEU A 731 -8.44 23.65 13.57
N HIS A 732 -9.48 23.92 12.79
CA HIS A 732 -10.03 22.96 11.83
C HIS A 732 -8.94 22.55 10.83
N ASP A 733 -8.95 21.30 10.38
CA ASP A 733 -7.93 20.74 9.47
C ASP A 733 -7.76 21.51 8.15
N ARG A 734 -8.83 22.17 7.69
CA ARG A 734 -8.83 23.11 6.55
C ARG A 734 -7.91 24.32 6.71
N ALA A 735 -7.65 24.72 7.95
CA ALA A 735 -6.78 25.83 8.28
C ALA A 735 -5.34 25.37 8.57
N TRP A 736 -5.04 24.07 8.49
CA TRP A 736 -3.72 23.57 8.79
C TRP A 736 -2.71 23.91 7.70
N ALA A 737 -1.47 24.14 8.13
CA ALA A 737 -0.33 24.21 7.25
C ALA A 737 -0.04 22.82 6.64
N PRO A 738 0.49 22.76 5.40
CA PRO A 738 0.83 21.49 4.76
C PRO A 738 1.97 20.74 5.48
N ALA A 739 2.82 21.45 6.22
CA ALA A 739 3.88 20.89 7.05
C ALA A 739 4.08 21.74 8.31
N TYR A 740 4.73 21.17 9.32
CA TYR A 740 5.19 21.94 10.48
C TYR A 740 6.24 22.96 10.04
N PRO A 741 6.29 24.14 10.68
CA PRO A 741 7.27 25.16 10.35
C PRO A 741 8.65 24.71 10.83
N GLN A 742 9.69 25.12 10.10
CA GLN A 742 11.07 24.80 10.51
C GLN A 742 11.40 25.44 11.86
N HIS A 743 10.94 26.67 12.10
CA HIS A 743 11.15 27.42 13.34
C HIS A 743 9.81 27.68 14.02
N MET A 744 9.76 27.54 15.35
CA MET A 744 8.52 27.65 16.12
C MET A 744 7.98 29.09 16.12
N PRO A 745 6.73 29.33 15.63
CA PRO A 745 6.11 30.64 15.66
C PRO A 745 5.36 30.88 16.97
N PHE A 746 5.45 32.11 17.48
CA PHE A 746 4.79 32.57 18.70
C PHE A 746 4.04 33.87 18.44
N LEU A 747 2.91 34.04 19.11
CA LEU A 747 2.19 35.31 19.20
C LEU A 747 2.69 36.06 20.43
N LEU A 748 3.09 37.32 20.24
CA LEU A 748 3.40 38.28 21.27
C LEU A 748 2.23 39.26 21.41
N TYR A 749 1.68 39.40 22.61
CA TYR A 749 0.54 40.28 22.88
C TYR A 749 0.61 40.84 24.30
N GLY A 750 -0.32 41.73 24.65
CA GLY A 750 -0.37 42.37 25.95
C GLY A 750 -0.05 43.86 25.88
N THR A 751 0.71 44.35 26.85
CA THR A 751 1.12 45.77 26.91
C THR A 751 2.64 45.88 26.89
N PRO A 752 3.23 47.04 26.53
CA PRO A 752 4.68 47.21 26.56
C PRO A 752 5.32 46.93 27.94
N GLN A 753 4.54 46.99 29.02
CA GLN A 753 4.99 46.71 30.40
C GLN A 753 4.63 45.29 30.90
N ASP A 754 3.90 44.51 30.11
CA ASP A 754 3.48 43.14 30.43
C ASP A 754 3.18 42.39 29.12
N VAL A 755 4.24 41.88 28.49
CA VAL A 755 4.15 41.12 27.23
C VAL A 755 3.94 39.65 27.56
N HIS A 756 3.16 38.98 26.73
CA HIS A 756 2.86 37.56 26.83
C HIS A 756 3.20 36.86 25.53
N LEU A 757 3.36 35.54 25.60
CA LEU A 757 3.76 34.71 24.49
C LEU A 757 2.89 33.44 24.43
N MET A 758 2.44 33.07 23.23
CA MET A 758 1.70 31.83 22.98
C MET A 758 2.14 31.18 21.66
N HIS A 759 2.39 29.88 21.68
CA HIS A 759 2.75 29.09 20.49
C HIS A 759 1.62 29.12 19.45
N VAL A 760 1.95 29.38 18.19
CA VAL A 760 1.01 29.38 17.07
C VAL A 760 0.79 27.96 16.59
N LEU A 761 -0.40 27.42 16.85
CA LEU A 761 -0.75 26.07 16.43
C LEU A 761 -1.14 26.10 14.95
N VAL A 762 -0.35 25.44 14.10
CA VAL A 762 -0.57 25.42 12.63
C VAL A 762 -0.91 24.04 12.07
N ARG A 763 -0.66 22.96 12.82
CA ARG A 763 -0.91 21.58 12.39
C ARG A 763 -1.05 20.69 13.62
N ALA A 764 -1.79 19.57 13.50
CA ALA A 764 -1.96 18.57 14.55
C ALA A 764 -1.24 17.25 14.20
N PRO A 765 -0.84 16.44 15.21
CA PRO A 765 -0.84 16.74 16.65
C PRO A 765 0.09 17.91 17.00
N ASN A 766 -0.11 18.55 18.14
CA ASN A 766 0.76 19.62 18.60
C ASN A 766 0.64 19.77 20.11
N PHE A 767 1.52 20.56 20.71
CA PHE A 767 1.49 20.90 22.13
C PHE A 767 1.31 22.41 22.32
N HIS A 768 0.43 22.76 23.26
CA HIS A 768 0.17 24.15 23.62
C HIS A 768 1.28 24.66 24.53
N LEU A 769 1.98 25.72 24.12
CA LEU A 769 2.91 26.47 24.97
C LEU A 769 2.43 27.89 25.13
N SER A 770 2.46 28.39 26.36
CA SER A 770 2.24 29.80 26.66
C SER A 770 3.13 30.24 27.81
N ALA A 771 3.51 31.51 27.80
CA ALA A 771 4.31 32.14 28.83
C ALA A 771 3.77 33.55 29.10
N GLN A 772 3.64 33.90 30.37
CA GLN A 772 3.22 35.23 30.82
C GLN A 772 4.42 36.08 31.24
N SER A 773 4.24 37.40 31.22
CA SER A 773 5.24 38.41 31.63
C SER A 773 6.65 38.15 31.06
N VAL A 774 6.74 37.92 29.75
CA VAL A 774 8.01 37.66 29.06
C VAL A 774 8.80 38.97 28.86
N GLY A 775 10.11 38.91 29.11
CA GLY A 775 11.03 40.00 28.79
C GLY A 775 11.35 39.99 27.30
N VAL A 776 11.04 41.08 26.58
CA VAL A 776 11.32 41.22 25.15
C VAL A 776 12.29 42.36 24.91
N TYR A 777 13.40 42.05 24.23
CA TYR A 777 14.37 43.02 23.74
C TYR A 777 14.33 43.00 22.21
N VAL A 778 14.14 44.17 21.60
CA VAL A 778 14.13 44.35 20.15
C VAL A 778 15.36 45.18 19.78
N GLU A 779 16.16 44.69 18.83
CA GLU A 779 17.42 45.34 18.42
C GLU A 779 17.16 46.72 17.78
N ASP A 780 16.12 46.83 16.95
CA ASP A 780 15.71 48.07 16.29
C ASP A 780 14.24 48.41 16.61
N GLY A 781 14.02 49.56 17.25
CA GLY A 781 12.67 50.08 17.57
C GLY A 781 12.15 49.67 18.95
N ALA A 782 10.84 49.78 19.15
CA ALA A 782 10.15 49.37 20.36
C ALA A 782 8.78 48.79 20.02
N LEU A 783 8.31 47.82 20.80
CA LEU A 783 6.96 47.27 20.67
C LEU A 783 5.95 48.32 21.15
N SER A 784 5.12 48.83 20.24
CA SER A 784 4.06 49.76 20.63
C SER A 784 2.88 49.00 21.24
N ALA A 785 2.05 49.70 22.01
CA ALA A 785 0.79 49.13 22.49
C ALA A 785 -0.13 48.70 21.34
N ALA A 786 -0.09 49.41 20.20
CA ALA A 786 -0.87 49.06 19.03
C ALA A 786 -0.39 47.75 18.37
N ASP A 787 0.93 47.50 18.37
CA ASP A 787 1.47 46.25 17.83
C ASP A 787 1.05 45.05 18.67
N LEU A 788 1.12 45.19 20.00
CA LEU A 788 0.77 44.12 20.95
C LEU A 788 -0.75 43.88 21.07
N ALA A 789 -1.58 44.91 20.86
CA ALA A 789 -3.03 44.80 20.91
C ALA A 789 -3.62 43.90 19.80
N HIS A 790 -2.88 43.68 18.70
CA HIS A 790 -3.33 42.84 17.59
C HIS A 790 -2.61 41.47 17.54
N GLY A 791 -1.67 41.22 18.45
CA GLY A 791 -0.83 40.02 18.45
C GLY A 791 0.23 40.02 17.34
N MET A 792 1.50 40.27 17.70
CA MET A 792 2.62 40.18 16.76
C MET A 792 3.10 38.74 16.59
N LEU A 793 3.54 38.38 15.39
CA LEU A 793 4.18 37.09 15.14
C LEU A 793 5.70 37.20 15.39
N ALA A 794 6.21 36.41 16.35
CA ALA A 794 7.64 36.22 16.59
C ALA A 794 8.04 34.78 16.24
N VAL A 795 9.15 34.61 15.52
CA VAL A 795 9.64 33.27 15.12
C VAL A 795 10.92 32.95 15.87
N ALA A 796 10.90 31.86 16.65
CA ALA A 796 12.04 31.44 17.46
C ALA A 796 13.09 30.73 16.59
N LYS A 797 14.11 31.48 16.14
CA LYS A 797 15.20 30.95 15.28
C LYS A 797 15.94 29.75 15.86
N HIS A 798 15.98 29.60 17.19
CA HIS A 798 16.69 28.52 17.88
C HIS A 798 15.79 27.34 18.29
N ILE A 799 14.48 27.44 18.10
CA ILE A 799 13.54 26.36 18.41
C ILE A 799 13.04 25.80 17.08
N LEU A 800 13.51 24.61 16.72
CA LEU A 800 13.10 23.93 15.51
C LEU A 800 11.84 23.12 15.78
N GLU A 801 10.68 23.55 15.28
CA GLU A 801 9.41 22.88 15.56
C GLU A 801 9.28 21.57 14.78
N ALA A 802 9.47 21.58 13.46
CA ALA A 802 9.31 20.36 12.66
C ALA A 802 10.09 19.13 13.18
N PRO A 803 11.34 19.24 13.67
CA PRO A 803 12.08 18.09 14.22
C PRO A 803 11.59 17.56 15.58
N ILE A 804 10.78 18.31 16.33
CA ILE A 804 10.29 17.90 17.66
C ILE A 804 8.82 17.45 17.65
N GLN A 805 8.17 17.49 16.48
CA GLN A 805 6.79 17.04 16.32
C GLN A 805 6.71 15.51 16.14
N PRO A 806 5.58 14.87 16.51
CA PRO A 806 5.40 13.42 16.46
C PRO A 806 5.34 12.80 15.06
#